data_AF-F0S662-F1
#
_entry.id   AF-F0S662-F1
#
_cell.length_a   1.000
_cell.length_b   1.000
_cell.length_c   1.000
_cell.angle_alpha   90.00
_cell.angle_beta   90.00
_cell.angle_gamma   90.00
#
_symmetry.space_group_name_H-M   'P 1'
#
loop_
_entity.id
_entity.type
_entity.pdbx_description
1 polymer ?
#
loop_
_entity_poly.entity_id
_entity_poly.type
_entity_poly.pdbx_seq_one_letter_code
_entity_poly.pdbx_strand_id
1 'polypeptide(L)'
;MKSISFIKNFPVLALLLLVLIGSCKKDNDRYYSVSDGRFQIYSEKSRITGNVVENMSLTEANKFNMVFVNPPKNNEAIVSAEEVNGVYIEEQKILLTGTAVDVPIKGKPKYEGVFTMIIKVKIDGESYVLNTKLFVDKPNVSAITLDLSEDVLYNAVGEVSRTFTVYPRSTEFEITASAGLTASIENGADDDHKVLKLLATDEFVMGDVVIKAKFLQVPEVVKTIKVVAFSNGDGTTSKPYEISDFARLNKVRYGLAYNYKLSSDIAGAGFSPISGVFTGTLDGNTKKISGLTFNNATTDNVALFNELGTSATVKNVEFVNAAITAQNNVALVAVTNRGTIDNIKASGTVKGKQYVAGVAVNNFGKVTNGDVTALAVSGDNYVATLAAKENTGSVQTNNTILNIPNTFPAIVYGINTVTTTTFSFSPSDAIIEVKSAPANLTATPIAGQKVTFTPATGFISGDVLLNLKKGNVVIAKTIKVYAKQEGSAFDGGDGTIGNPYLISSEDGLIAIAQGMDKNYKVVTDFALTKPWVPITNFSGTLDGSGHKITGLTINSTTANEGLFATVTGTIKNIQLLNVNCNATLAFGTLAGKLVGGTIQNVKITGDVTSTNGGDILGGVVGEMSAVARLTQVYTNLNIKAACGMVGGLVGRLTTASSGISEISNSTATGTIEISGSKNRIAGILGRAEGTNIGGGIIKNCKSSVNISATTAIIATVNGVGGIFGADQNAGIVPIDQCMFDGTISCGFSVGGIAGVGSSITNCLVEGAGAGQTTTATIRAVGTPATGNIGGIAGTNKVKLENCVVKNATLRASITTAAMPVAGLSSTYQNSGYSANSFVVSTSLEGSNTVPNANSVFRISGTAANGTGANKKNYVGSGVVTPFRDVPFVEDAAGLDGLTATVTNQAFFESTLGFDFSIWKIGTDGYPTLRNVGYNGTY
;
A
#
# COMPACT_ATOMS: atom_id res chain seq x y z
N MET A 1 -40.68 -15.00 33.45
CA MET A 1 -40.61 -15.89 34.65
C MET A 1 -41.34 -17.18 34.29
N LYS A 2 -40.84 -18.42 34.43
CA LYS A 2 -39.51 -19.02 34.69
C LYS A 2 -39.38 -20.21 33.69
N SER A 3 -38.33 -20.38 32.88
CA SER A 3 -37.01 -20.97 33.20
C SER A 3 -37.11 -22.40 33.79
N ILE A 4 -36.99 -23.50 33.03
CA ILE A 4 -35.81 -24.17 32.39
C ILE A 4 -35.20 -25.33 33.25
N SER A 5 -34.73 -26.39 32.55
CA SER A 5 -33.77 -27.48 32.95
C SER A 5 -34.40 -28.89 33.13
N PHE A 6 -33.72 -30.04 32.91
CA PHE A 6 -32.56 -30.40 32.06
C PHE A 6 -32.54 -31.94 31.80
N ILE A 7 -31.81 -32.33 30.74
CA ILE A 7 -31.53 -33.67 30.18
C ILE A 7 -30.93 -34.73 31.15
N LYS A 8 -31.19 -36.04 30.91
CA LYS A 8 -30.34 -37.29 31.08
C LYS A 8 -31.20 -38.49 31.58
N ASN A 9 -30.95 -39.78 31.30
CA ASN A 9 -29.97 -40.47 30.41
C ASN A 9 -30.41 -41.94 30.08
N PHE A 10 -29.84 -42.51 29.01
CA PHE A 10 -29.74 -43.95 28.69
C PHE A 10 -28.96 -44.75 29.78
N PRO A 11 -29.12 -46.09 29.91
CA PRO A 11 -28.26 -47.06 29.18
C PRO A 11 -29.00 -48.33 28.66
N VAL A 12 -28.79 -48.79 27.41
CA VAL A 12 -27.65 -49.64 26.90
C VAL A 12 -27.83 -51.12 27.32
N LEU A 13 -28.21 -52.03 26.41
CA LEU A 13 -27.39 -52.72 25.37
C LEU A 13 -26.75 -54.01 25.92
N ALA A 14 -26.40 -54.92 25.01
CA ALA A 14 -25.46 -56.03 25.20
C ALA A 14 -25.93 -57.18 26.12
N LEU A 15 -26.48 -58.23 25.51
CA LEU A 15 -25.65 -59.33 25.00
C LEU A 15 -26.40 -59.96 23.81
N LEU A 16 -25.94 -59.71 22.59
CA LEU A 16 -25.09 -60.61 21.79
C LEU A 16 -25.93 -61.69 21.08
N LEU A 17 -25.99 -61.67 19.73
CA LEU A 17 -25.10 -62.43 18.84
C LEU A 17 -25.40 -63.95 18.87
N LEU A 18 -25.50 -64.67 17.75
CA LEU A 18 -24.94 -64.40 16.43
C LEU A 18 -25.71 -65.12 15.30
N VAL A 19 -25.50 -64.64 14.06
CA VAL A 19 -25.79 -65.24 12.73
C VAL A 19 -27.13 -64.78 12.11
N LEU A 20 -27.15 -64.09 10.95
CA LEU A 20 -26.04 -63.52 10.14
C LEU A 20 -26.32 -62.04 9.78
N ILE A 21 -25.64 -61.52 8.76
CA ILE A 21 -25.52 -60.11 8.37
C ILE A 21 -26.23 -59.85 7.03
N GLY A 22 -26.89 -58.71 6.86
CA GLY A 22 -27.38 -58.22 5.56
C GLY A 22 -28.08 -56.85 5.67
N SER A 23 -27.44 -55.80 5.17
CA SER A 23 -27.79 -54.38 5.28
C SER A 23 -29.27 -53.98 5.08
N CYS A 24 -29.78 -53.13 5.98
CA CYS A 24 -30.69 -52.01 5.67
C CYS A 24 -30.70 -51.04 6.86
N LYS A 25 -30.19 -49.81 6.69
CA LYS A 25 -30.29 -48.76 7.71
C LYS A 25 -31.61 -48.00 7.58
N LYS A 26 -32.25 -47.71 8.72
CA LYS A 26 -33.48 -46.93 8.82
C LYS A 26 -33.17 -45.63 9.57
N ASP A 27 -32.85 -44.56 8.82
CA ASP A 27 -32.63 -43.21 9.36
C ASP A 27 -33.81 -42.31 8.95
N ASN A 28 -34.76 -42.06 9.86
CA ASN A 28 -35.63 -40.89 9.78
C ASN A 28 -34.89 -39.67 10.37
N ASP A 29 -35.27 -38.47 9.93
CA ASP A 29 -34.93 -37.17 10.54
C ASP A 29 -33.46 -36.70 10.47
N ARG A 30 -32.91 -36.63 9.25
CA ARG A 30 -31.82 -35.67 8.94
C ARG A 30 -32.00 -34.99 7.58
N TYR A 31 -32.17 -33.67 7.60
CA TYR A 31 -31.91 -32.78 6.47
C TYR A 31 -30.40 -32.84 6.15
N TYR A 32 -30.01 -33.66 5.17
CA TYR A 32 -28.62 -33.70 4.67
C TYR A 32 -28.40 -32.60 3.63
N SER A 33 -27.47 -31.68 3.87
CA SER A 33 -27.13 -30.62 2.93
C SER A 33 -26.69 -31.16 1.56
N VAL A 34 -27.06 -30.44 0.49
CA VAL A 34 -26.86 -30.82 -0.93
C VAL A 34 -25.38 -31.08 -1.32
N SER A 35 -24.44 -30.69 -0.46
CA SER A 35 -22.99 -30.80 -0.62
C SER A 35 -22.40 -32.23 -0.54
N ASP A 36 -23.17 -33.24 -0.15
CA ASP A 36 -22.63 -34.59 0.15
C ASP A 36 -22.62 -35.57 -1.05
N GLY A 37 -23.02 -35.11 -2.25
CA GLY A 37 -22.91 -35.85 -3.53
C GLY A 37 -23.73 -37.13 -3.68
N ARG A 38 -24.37 -37.62 -2.61
CA ARG A 38 -25.25 -38.80 -2.59
C ARG A 38 -26.61 -38.49 -3.20
N PHE A 39 -27.27 -39.51 -3.76
CA PHE A 39 -28.64 -39.43 -4.27
C PHE A 39 -29.62 -39.03 -3.17
N GLN A 40 -30.53 -38.11 -3.48
CA GLN A 40 -31.57 -37.64 -2.56
C GLN A 40 -32.91 -37.47 -3.30
N ILE A 41 -34.00 -37.91 -2.68
CA ILE A 41 -35.37 -37.66 -3.15
C ILE A 41 -35.98 -36.54 -2.30
N TYR A 42 -36.51 -35.50 -2.94
CA TYR A 42 -37.26 -34.45 -2.27
C TYR A 42 -38.73 -34.87 -2.11
N SER A 43 -39.04 -35.57 -1.02
CA SER A 43 -40.40 -36.01 -0.68
C SER A 43 -41.40 -34.84 -0.69
N GLU A 44 -41.04 -33.69 -0.13
CA GLU A 44 -41.87 -32.48 -0.06
C GLU A 44 -42.24 -31.90 -1.44
N LYS A 45 -41.42 -32.15 -2.48
CA LYS A 45 -41.66 -31.68 -3.86
C LYS A 45 -42.25 -32.75 -4.77
N SER A 46 -42.12 -34.02 -4.38
CA SER A 46 -42.59 -35.18 -5.12
C SER A 46 -44.07 -35.40 -4.85
N ARG A 47 -44.90 -35.52 -5.89
CA ARG A 47 -46.35 -35.55 -5.74
C ARG A 47 -47.04 -36.35 -6.84
N ILE A 48 -48.27 -36.73 -6.58
CA ILE A 48 -49.16 -37.27 -7.61
C ILE A 48 -49.70 -36.12 -8.47
N THR A 49 -49.74 -36.33 -9.78
CA THR A 49 -50.23 -35.44 -10.83
C THR A 49 -51.33 -36.13 -11.65
N GLY A 50 -52.11 -35.34 -12.41
CA GLY A 50 -53.36 -35.78 -13.02
C GLY A 50 -54.51 -35.79 -12.00
N ASN A 51 -55.74 -35.51 -12.47
CA ASN A 51 -56.93 -35.55 -11.61
C ASN A 51 -57.24 -37.00 -11.20
N VAL A 52 -57.41 -37.25 -9.90
CA VAL A 52 -57.68 -38.59 -9.37
C VAL A 52 -59.08 -38.59 -8.76
N VAL A 53 -59.97 -39.40 -9.33
CA VAL A 53 -61.41 -39.35 -9.03
C VAL A 53 -61.92 -40.71 -8.58
N GLU A 54 -62.71 -40.71 -7.53
CA GLU A 54 -63.41 -41.88 -7.00
C GLU A 54 -64.20 -42.60 -8.11
N ASN A 55 -64.02 -43.91 -8.19
CA ASN A 55 -64.63 -44.81 -9.17
C ASN A 55 -64.31 -44.54 -10.66
N MET A 56 -63.29 -43.73 -10.98
CA MET A 56 -62.75 -43.60 -12.34
C MET A 56 -61.41 -44.34 -12.48
N SER A 57 -61.22 -45.07 -13.59
CA SER A 57 -59.92 -45.71 -13.85
C SER A 57 -58.86 -44.66 -14.14
N LEU A 58 -57.65 -44.86 -13.60
CA LEU A 58 -56.51 -43.98 -13.89
C LEU A 58 -56.07 -44.09 -15.35
N THR A 59 -55.55 -42.99 -15.89
CA THR A 59 -55.08 -42.85 -17.27
C THR A 59 -53.58 -42.55 -17.30
N GLU A 60 -52.98 -42.48 -18.50
CA GLU A 60 -51.57 -42.10 -18.67
C GLU A 60 -51.24 -40.67 -18.18
N ALA A 61 -52.25 -39.83 -17.97
CA ALA A 61 -52.10 -38.51 -17.35
C ALA A 61 -51.87 -38.60 -15.83
N ASN A 62 -52.25 -39.70 -15.18
CA ASN A 62 -52.09 -39.90 -13.74
C ASN A 62 -50.69 -40.48 -13.45
N LYS A 63 -49.87 -39.72 -12.75
CA LYS A 63 -48.46 -40.09 -12.50
C LYS A 63 -48.02 -39.69 -11.10
N PHE A 64 -46.96 -40.29 -10.61
CA PHE A 64 -46.17 -39.80 -9.50
C PHE A 64 -44.94 -39.07 -10.06
N ASN A 65 -44.92 -37.74 -9.95
CA ASN A 65 -43.75 -36.94 -10.27
C ASN A 65 -42.76 -37.00 -9.10
N MET A 66 -41.66 -37.71 -9.29
CA MET A 66 -40.59 -37.88 -8.30
C MET A 66 -39.49 -36.85 -8.55
N VAL A 67 -39.22 -35.99 -7.58
CA VAL A 67 -38.19 -34.93 -7.65
C VAL A 67 -36.95 -35.37 -6.87
N PHE A 68 -35.76 -35.28 -7.48
CA PHE A 68 -34.52 -35.80 -6.93
C PHE A 68 -33.29 -34.96 -7.34
N VAL A 69 -32.17 -35.16 -6.65
CA VAL A 69 -30.84 -34.65 -7.02
C VAL A 69 -29.79 -35.75 -6.91
N ASN A 70 -28.65 -35.53 -7.60
CA ASN A 70 -27.51 -36.44 -7.65
C ASN A 70 -27.89 -37.85 -8.11
N PRO A 71 -28.44 -38.03 -9.34
CA PRO A 71 -28.78 -39.35 -9.84
C PRO A 71 -27.58 -40.31 -9.81
N PRO A 72 -27.81 -41.62 -9.60
CA PRO A 72 -26.76 -42.63 -9.57
C PRO A 72 -26.05 -42.73 -10.92
N LYS A 73 -24.84 -43.29 -10.95
CA LYS A 73 -23.97 -43.28 -12.15
C LYS A 73 -24.58 -43.98 -13.38
N ASN A 74 -25.47 -44.93 -13.18
CA ASN A 74 -26.24 -45.60 -14.25
C ASN A 74 -27.51 -44.83 -14.64
N ASN A 75 -27.94 -43.83 -13.87
CA ASN A 75 -29.21 -43.13 -13.95
C ASN A 75 -30.44 -44.05 -13.86
N GLU A 76 -30.36 -45.21 -13.21
CA GLU A 76 -31.46 -46.18 -13.17
C GLU A 76 -32.03 -46.37 -11.77
N ALA A 77 -33.36 -46.50 -11.67
CA ALA A 77 -34.07 -46.85 -10.45
C ALA A 77 -35.19 -47.85 -10.73
N ILE A 78 -35.59 -48.63 -9.73
CA ILE A 78 -36.81 -49.44 -9.76
C ILE A 78 -37.79 -48.83 -8.77
N VAL A 79 -39.00 -48.47 -9.23
CA VAL A 79 -40.02 -47.82 -8.40
C VAL A 79 -41.27 -48.69 -8.31
N SER A 80 -41.79 -48.86 -7.10
CA SER A 80 -43.03 -49.59 -6.80
C SER A 80 -43.79 -49.01 -5.62
N ALA A 81 -45.09 -49.27 -5.55
CA ALA A 81 -45.95 -48.89 -4.43
C ALA A 81 -47.10 -49.90 -4.30
N GLU A 82 -47.39 -50.30 -3.07
CA GLU A 82 -48.53 -51.20 -2.77
C GLU A 82 -49.87 -50.50 -3.01
N GLU A 83 -50.96 -51.27 -3.16
CA GLU A 83 -52.28 -50.72 -3.42
C GLU A 83 -52.81 -49.94 -2.20
N VAL A 84 -53.06 -48.65 -2.40
CA VAL A 84 -53.73 -47.76 -1.44
C VAL A 84 -54.99 -47.21 -2.11
N ASN A 85 -56.15 -47.46 -1.50
CA ASN A 85 -57.46 -47.04 -2.01
C ASN A 85 -57.74 -47.48 -3.47
N GLY A 86 -57.15 -48.57 -3.97
CA GLY A 86 -57.29 -48.99 -5.37
C GLY A 86 -56.27 -48.39 -6.34
N VAL A 87 -55.27 -47.63 -5.86
CA VAL A 87 -54.19 -47.04 -6.66
C VAL A 87 -52.84 -47.64 -6.25
N TYR A 88 -51.99 -47.99 -7.21
CA TYR A 88 -50.68 -48.63 -6.99
C TYR A 88 -49.65 -48.18 -8.03
N ILE A 89 -48.38 -48.47 -7.78
CA ILE A 89 -47.31 -48.37 -8.78
C ILE A 89 -46.77 -49.78 -9.02
N GLU A 90 -47.03 -50.31 -10.21
CA GLU A 90 -46.45 -51.57 -10.66
C GLU A 90 -44.92 -51.45 -10.70
N GLU A 91 -44.21 -52.48 -10.22
CA GLU A 91 -42.75 -52.42 -10.11
C GLU A 91 -42.11 -52.30 -11.50
N GLN A 92 -41.52 -51.14 -11.75
CA GLN A 92 -41.02 -50.76 -13.07
C GLN A 92 -39.66 -50.08 -12.96
N LYS A 93 -38.82 -50.33 -13.97
CA LYS A 93 -37.51 -49.70 -14.11
C LYS A 93 -37.67 -48.35 -14.81
N ILE A 94 -37.13 -47.29 -14.23
CA ILE A 94 -37.18 -45.92 -14.76
C ILE A 94 -35.76 -45.34 -14.92
N LEU A 95 -35.64 -44.39 -15.85
CA LEU A 95 -34.41 -43.62 -16.07
C LEU A 95 -34.52 -42.26 -15.37
N LEU A 96 -33.58 -41.96 -14.48
CA LEU A 96 -33.49 -40.75 -13.67
C LEU A 96 -32.84 -39.61 -14.47
N THR A 97 -33.55 -39.09 -15.46
CA THR A 97 -33.09 -37.95 -16.27
C THR A 97 -33.44 -36.61 -15.64
N GLY A 98 -32.48 -35.68 -15.59
CA GLY A 98 -32.69 -34.35 -15.02
C GLY A 98 -32.82 -34.35 -13.49
N THR A 99 -33.81 -33.60 -12.98
CA THR A 99 -34.08 -33.41 -11.54
C THR A 99 -35.48 -33.86 -11.11
N ALA A 100 -36.29 -34.35 -12.05
CA ALA A 100 -37.59 -34.94 -11.77
C ALA A 100 -37.97 -35.95 -12.86
N VAL A 101 -38.68 -37.02 -12.48
CA VAL A 101 -39.16 -38.05 -13.39
C VAL A 101 -40.61 -38.41 -13.09
N ASP A 102 -41.39 -38.60 -14.14
CA ASP A 102 -42.77 -39.05 -14.06
C ASP A 102 -42.84 -40.58 -14.02
N VAL A 103 -43.47 -41.14 -12.98
CA VAL A 103 -43.71 -42.58 -12.82
C VAL A 103 -45.20 -42.87 -12.97
N PRO A 104 -45.66 -43.64 -13.97
CA PRO A 104 -47.08 -43.97 -14.13
C PRO A 104 -47.68 -44.66 -12.90
N ILE A 105 -48.84 -44.18 -12.45
CA ILE A 105 -49.65 -44.83 -11.40
C ILE A 105 -50.83 -45.54 -12.05
N LYS A 106 -51.24 -46.69 -11.49
CA LYS A 106 -52.29 -47.55 -12.05
C LYS A 106 -53.40 -47.85 -11.04
N GLY A 107 -54.54 -48.28 -11.56
CA GLY A 107 -55.68 -48.75 -10.76
C GLY A 107 -56.94 -47.89 -10.92
N LYS A 108 -57.80 -47.95 -9.90
CA LYS A 108 -59.11 -47.30 -9.85
C LYS A 108 -59.42 -46.90 -8.40
N PRO A 109 -59.43 -45.60 -8.04
CA PRO A 109 -59.69 -45.15 -6.68
C PRO A 109 -61.08 -45.59 -6.20
N LYS A 110 -61.18 -46.05 -4.95
CA LYS A 110 -62.42 -46.65 -4.40
C LYS A 110 -63.28 -45.67 -3.59
N TYR A 111 -62.63 -44.76 -2.83
CA TYR A 111 -63.29 -43.79 -1.94
C TYR A 111 -62.73 -42.37 -2.09
N GLU A 112 -63.55 -41.33 -1.96
CA GLU A 112 -63.09 -39.94 -1.77
C GLU A 112 -62.24 -39.80 -0.50
N GLY A 113 -61.26 -38.89 -0.53
CA GLY A 113 -60.49 -38.48 0.65
C GLY A 113 -59.01 -38.28 0.35
N VAL A 114 -58.23 -38.11 1.42
CA VAL A 114 -56.77 -37.95 1.33
C VAL A 114 -56.09 -39.17 1.95
N PHE A 115 -55.32 -39.87 1.13
CA PHE A 115 -54.62 -41.10 1.51
C PHE A 115 -53.11 -40.88 1.44
N THR A 116 -52.33 -41.72 2.13
CA THR A 116 -50.87 -41.68 2.06
C THR A 116 -50.37 -42.92 1.32
N MET A 117 -49.71 -42.72 0.18
CA MET A 117 -49.02 -43.78 -0.56
C MET A 117 -47.56 -43.86 -0.11
N ILE A 118 -47.12 -45.09 0.21
CA ILE A 118 -45.72 -45.39 0.51
C ILE A 118 -45.06 -45.89 -0.77
N ILE A 119 -44.17 -45.09 -1.34
CA ILE A 119 -43.47 -45.39 -2.58
C ILE A 119 -42.05 -45.86 -2.25
N LYS A 120 -41.68 -47.02 -2.79
CA LYS A 120 -40.38 -47.67 -2.63
C LYS A 120 -39.57 -47.43 -3.89
N VAL A 121 -38.34 -46.95 -3.72
CA VAL A 121 -37.39 -46.65 -4.81
C VAL A 121 -36.11 -47.41 -4.53
N LYS A 122 -35.77 -48.39 -5.38
CA LYS A 122 -34.54 -49.19 -5.27
C LYS A 122 -33.50 -48.67 -6.26
N ILE A 123 -32.28 -48.41 -5.77
CA ILE A 123 -31.13 -47.97 -6.56
C ILE A 123 -29.90 -48.73 -6.09
N ASP A 124 -29.19 -49.39 -7.01
CA ASP A 124 -27.94 -50.12 -6.77
C ASP A 124 -27.98 -51.11 -5.56
N GLY A 125 -29.17 -51.64 -5.26
CA GLY A 125 -29.43 -52.58 -4.16
C GLY A 125 -29.99 -51.95 -2.87
N GLU A 126 -29.86 -50.64 -2.68
CA GLU A 126 -30.41 -49.91 -1.53
C GLU A 126 -31.87 -49.51 -1.77
N SER A 127 -32.67 -49.46 -0.69
CA SER A 127 -34.10 -49.15 -0.74
C SER A 127 -34.44 -47.83 -0.03
N TYR A 128 -34.89 -46.84 -0.81
CA TYR A 128 -35.41 -45.57 -0.32
C TYR A 128 -36.94 -45.66 -0.21
N VAL A 129 -37.51 -45.02 0.81
CA VAL A 129 -38.96 -44.99 1.04
C VAL A 129 -39.39 -43.54 1.21
N LEU A 130 -40.43 -43.14 0.47
CA LEU A 130 -41.06 -41.83 0.59
C LEU A 130 -42.56 -42.00 0.78
N ASN A 131 -43.16 -41.06 1.51
CA ASN A 131 -44.61 -40.95 1.66
C ASN A 131 -45.10 -39.80 0.77
N THR A 132 -46.10 -40.03 -0.07
CA THR A 132 -46.79 -38.99 -0.85
C THR A 132 -48.29 -39.01 -0.59
N LYS A 133 -48.93 -37.85 -0.72
CA LYS A 133 -50.39 -37.71 -0.57
C LYS A 133 -51.08 -38.07 -1.89
N LEU A 134 -52.13 -38.89 -1.79
CA LEU A 134 -53.08 -39.24 -2.84
C LEU A 134 -54.40 -38.54 -2.50
N PHE A 135 -54.67 -37.43 -3.19
CA PHE A 135 -55.94 -36.72 -3.12
C PHE A 135 -56.91 -37.39 -4.09
N VAL A 136 -58.00 -37.98 -3.60
CA VAL A 136 -59.07 -38.56 -4.42
C VAL A 136 -60.30 -37.71 -4.27
N ASP A 137 -60.81 -37.18 -5.39
CA ASP A 137 -61.97 -36.30 -5.43
C ASP A 137 -63.26 -37.05 -5.81
N LYS A 138 -64.43 -36.45 -5.53
CA LYS A 138 -65.74 -37.03 -5.90
C LYS A 138 -65.95 -37.03 -7.42
N PRO A 139 -66.70 -38.02 -7.97
CA PRO A 139 -67.16 -37.95 -9.34
C PRO A 139 -68.16 -36.81 -9.57
N ASN A 140 -68.34 -36.41 -10.82
CA ASN A 140 -69.37 -35.47 -11.28
C ASN A 140 -69.30 -34.05 -10.69
N VAL A 141 -68.10 -33.55 -10.34
CA VAL A 141 -67.93 -32.15 -9.93
C VAL A 141 -68.25 -31.21 -11.11
N SER A 142 -69.06 -30.18 -10.84
CA SER A 142 -69.57 -29.24 -11.86
C SER A 142 -68.83 -27.89 -11.90
N ALA A 143 -68.04 -27.55 -10.88
CA ALA A 143 -67.29 -26.30 -10.79
C ALA A 143 -66.04 -26.46 -9.93
N ILE A 144 -64.99 -25.71 -10.25
CA ILE A 144 -63.81 -25.54 -9.39
C ILE A 144 -64.11 -24.37 -8.44
N THR A 145 -63.86 -24.55 -7.14
CA THR A 145 -63.88 -23.47 -6.15
C THR A 145 -62.45 -23.16 -5.72
N LEU A 146 -62.08 -21.89 -5.75
CA LEU A 146 -60.73 -21.39 -5.49
C LEU A 146 -60.84 -20.19 -4.54
N ASP A 147 -60.50 -20.37 -3.26
CA ASP A 147 -60.64 -19.33 -2.23
C ASP A 147 -59.39 -18.44 -2.14
N LEU A 148 -59.11 -17.73 -3.23
CA LEU A 148 -57.99 -16.79 -3.34
C LEU A 148 -58.56 -15.38 -3.58
N SER A 149 -58.87 -14.71 -2.47
CA SER A 149 -59.72 -13.52 -2.45
C SER A 149 -59.07 -12.27 -3.04
N GLU A 150 -57.75 -12.10 -2.92
CA GLU A 150 -57.07 -10.85 -3.26
C GLU A 150 -57.06 -10.55 -4.76
N ASP A 151 -57.51 -9.36 -5.15
CA ASP A 151 -57.32 -8.81 -6.50
C ASP A 151 -55.99 -8.04 -6.62
N VAL A 152 -55.47 -7.52 -5.50
CA VAL A 152 -54.18 -6.81 -5.42
C VAL A 152 -53.38 -7.29 -4.21
N LEU A 153 -52.11 -7.64 -4.44
CA LEU A 153 -51.14 -8.06 -3.44
C LEU A 153 -50.01 -7.02 -3.33
N TYR A 154 -50.09 -6.21 -2.27
CA TYR A 154 -49.09 -5.20 -1.94
C TYR A 154 -47.88 -5.80 -1.20
N ASN A 155 -46.82 -5.00 -1.06
CA ASN A 155 -45.60 -5.32 -0.34
C ASN A 155 -44.76 -6.46 -0.94
N ALA A 156 -44.79 -6.63 -2.27
CA ALA A 156 -43.97 -7.60 -3.01
C ALA A 156 -42.49 -7.16 -3.09
N VAL A 157 -41.80 -7.20 -1.95
CA VAL A 157 -40.37 -6.91 -1.80
C VAL A 157 -39.69 -8.17 -1.27
N GLY A 158 -39.23 -9.04 -2.19
CA GLY A 158 -38.72 -10.38 -1.87
C GLY A 158 -39.79 -11.47 -2.03
N GLU A 159 -39.76 -12.48 -1.15
CA GLU A 159 -40.72 -13.58 -1.15
C GLU A 159 -42.01 -13.21 -0.38
N VAL A 160 -43.18 -13.49 -0.98
CA VAL A 160 -44.49 -13.36 -0.36
C VAL A 160 -45.29 -14.63 -0.61
N SER A 161 -45.87 -15.20 0.44
CA SER A 161 -46.73 -16.40 0.36
C SER A 161 -48.20 -16.06 0.66
N ARG A 162 -49.12 -16.80 0.03
CA ARG A 162 -50.57 -16.79 0.32
C ARG A 162 -51.13 -18.20 0.36
N THR A 163 -51.85 -18.51 1.43
CA THR A 163 -52.51 -19.80 1.63
C THR A 163 -53.96 -19.68 1.15
N PHE A 164 -54.45 -20.66 0.40
CA PHE A 164 -55.82 -20.70 -0.13
C PHE A 164 -56.35 -22.14 -0.17
N THR A 165 -57.66 -22.32 -0.22
CA THR A 165 -58.27 -23.64 -0.44
C THR A 165 -58.67 -23.83 -1.91
N VAL A 166 -58.65 -25.07 -2.38
CA VAL A 166 -59.17 -25.46 -3.70
C VAL A 166 -59.94 -26.77 -3.61
N TYR A 167 -61.11 -26.80 -4.23
CA TYR A 167 -61.85 -28.03 -4.47
C TYR A 167 -62.27 -28.08 -5.96
N PRO A 168 -62.01 -29.18 -6.69
CA PRO A 168 -61.39 -30.44 -6.25
C PRO A 168 -59.91 -30.33 -5.83
N ARG A 169 -59.44 -31.21 -4.94
CA ARG A 169 -58.09 -31.16 -4.34
C ARG A 169 -56.97 -31.55 -5.31
N SER A 170 -57.29 -32.38 -6.31
CA SER A 170 -56.41 -32.76 -7.44
C SER A 170 -56.49 -31.81 -8.65
N THR A 171 -57.05 -30.60 -8.47
CA THR A 171 -57.02 -29.53 -9.48
C THR A 171 -55.58 -29.17 -9.87
N GLU A 172 -55.34 -29.04 -11.18
CA GLU A 172 -54.05 -28.65 -11.75
C GLU A 172 -53.99 -27.13 -12.00
N PHE A 173 -52.80 -26.55 -11.91
CA PHE A 173 -52.59 -25.11 -12.04
C PHE A 173 -51.60 -24.76 -13.15
N GLU A 174 -52.04 -23.92 -14.09
CA GLU A 174 -51.20 -23.21 -15.04
C GLU A 174 -51.00 -21.78 -14.52
N ILE A 175 -49.76 -21.36 -14.28
CA ILE A 175 -49.45 -20.05 -13.69
C ILE A 175 -48.55 -19.27 -14.64
N THR A 176 -48.90 -18.02 -14.93
CA THR A 176 -48.01 -17.06 -15.58
C THR A 176 -47.81 -15.83 -14.69
N ALA A 177 -46.61 -15.27 -14.73
CA ALA A 177 -46.25 -14.07 -13.96
C ALA A 177 -45.56 -13.05 -14.88
N SER A 178 -45.73 -11.78 -14.57
CA SER A 178 -45.09 -10.68 -15.29
C SER A 178 -43.57 -10.68 -15.11
N ALA A 179 -42.85 -10.03 -16.03
CA ALA A 179 -41.39 -9.92 -15.95
C ALA A 179 -40.93 -9.33 -14.59
N GLY A 180 -39.87 -9.91 -14.02
CA GLY A 180 -39.38 -9.56 -12.68
C GLY A 180 -40.16 -10.24 -11.54
N LEU A 181 -41.13 -11.10 -11.82
CA LEU A 181 -41.87 -11.87 -10.83
C LEU A 181 -41.86 -13.36 -11.18
N THR A 182 -41.64 -14.20 -10.18
CA THR A 182 -41.83 -15.65 -10.28
C THR A 182 -42.98 -16.08 -9.35
N ALA A 183 -43.78 -17.03 -9.80
CA ALA A 183 -44.95 -17.51 -9.08
C ALA A 183 -45.05 -19.04 -9.16
N SER A 184 -45.39 -19.69 -8.06
CA SER A 184 -45.62 -21.14 -7.99
C SER A 184 -46.72 -21.48 -6.98
N ILE A 185 -47.37 -22.63 -7.16
CA ILE A 185 -48.32 -23.19 -6.19
C ILE A 185 -47.78 -24.53 -5.69
N GLU A 186 -47.73 -24.69 -4.37
CA GLU A 186 -47.38 -25.94 -3.68
C GLU A 186 -48.52 -26.38 -2.74
N ASN A 187 -48.43 -27.60 -2.20
CA ASN A 187 -49.35 -28.05 -1.15
C ASN A 187 -49.00 -27.35 0.18
N GLY A 188 -50.01 -27.05 0.99
CA GLY A 188 -49.82 -26.53 2.34
C GLY A 188 -49.26 -27.56 3.32
N ALA A 189 -49.09 -27.13 4.57
CA ALA A 189 -48.69 -28.02 5.68
C ALA A 189 -49.81 -28.95 6.16
N ASP A 190 -51.06 -28.68 5.76
CA ASP A 190 -52.22 -29.54 5.94
C ASP A 190 -52.79 -30.01 4.58
N ASP A 191 -53.71 -30.97 4.64
CA ASP A 191 -54.23 -31.68 3.46
C ASP A 191 -55.33 -30.90 2.68
N ASP A 192 -55.77 -29.74 3.17
CA ASP A 192 -56.88 -28.97 2.57
C ASP A 192 -56.42 -27.64 1.92
N HIS A 193 -55.23 -27.13 2.25
CA HIS A 193 -54.70 -25.88 1.71
C HIS A 193 -53.62 -26.05 0.63
N LYS A 194 -53.49 -25.02 -0.21
CA LYS A 194 -52.40 -24.77 -1.15
C LYS A 194 -51.71 -23.45 -0.79
N VAL A 195 -50.45 -23.28 -1.20
CA VAL A 195 -49.68 -22.04 -1.00
C VAL A 195 -49.22 -21.49 -2.33
N LEU A 196 -49.68 -20.28 -2.67
CA LEU A 196 -49.11 -19.45 -3.73
C LEU A 196 -47.85 -18.77 -3.19
N LYS A 197 -46.68 -19.11 -3.74
CA LYS A 197 -45.41 -18.43 -3.50
C LYS A 197 -45.12 -17.45 -4.63
N LEU A 198 -44.79 -16.22 -4.27
CA LEU A 198 -44.38 -15.14 -5.16
C LEU A 198 -42.98 -14.69 -4.77
N LEU A 199 -42.05 -14.58 -5.73
CA LEU A 199 -40.72 -14.01 -5.51
C LEU A 199 -40.44 -12.94 -6.56
N ALA A 200 -40.35 -11.69 -6.10
CA ALA A 200 -40.11 -10.51 -6.91
C ALA A 200 -38.61 -10.16 -6.96
N THR A 201 -38.11 -9.76 -8.13
CA THR A 201 -36.73 -9.25 -8.29
C THR A 201 -36.58 -7.84 -7.71
N ASP A 202 -35.33 -7.39 -7.55
CA ASP A 202 -35.02 -6.02 -7.12
C ASP A 202 -35.56 -4.95 -8.09
N GLU A 203 -35.74 -5.28 -9.37
CA GLU A 203 -36.24 -4.35 -10.39
C GLU A 203 -37.78 -4.29 -10.45
N PHE A 204 -38.48 -5.27 -9.86
CA PHE A 204 -39.94 -5.36 -9.93
C PHE A 204 -40.65 -4.19 -9.22
N VAL A 205 -41.56 -3.52 -9.94
CA VAL A 205 -42.39 -2.40 -9.46
C VAL A 205 -43.83 -2.85 -9.28
N MET A 206 -44.42 -3.39 -10.36
CA MET A 206 -45.76 -3.95 -10.41
C MET A 206 -45.87 -4.95 -11.56
N GLY A 207 -46.87 -5.83 -11.51
CA GLY A 207 -47.18 -6.77 -12.59
C GLY A 207 -48.29 -7.72 -12.19
N ASP A 208 -48.88 -8.42 -13.15
CA ASP A 208 -49.96 -9.37 -12.92
C ASP A 208 -49.44 -10.81 -12.82
N VAL A 209 -50.09 -11.61 -11.98
CA VAL A 209 -50.00 -13.07 -11.90
C VAL A 209 -51.34 -13.65 -12.32
N VAL A 210 -51.35 -14.54 -13.31
CA VAL A 210 -52.56 -15.20 -13.80
C VAL A 210 -52.47 -16.68 -13.43
N ILE A 211 -53.48 -17.16 -12.71
CA ILE A 211 -53.62 -18.55 -12.27
C ILE A 211 -54.82 -19.13 -13.00
N LYS A 212 -54.62 -20.18 -13.80
CA LYS A 212 -55.71 -20.99 -14.38
C LYS A 212 -55.78 -22.32 -13.65
N ALA A 213 -56.92 -22.61 -13.04
CA ALA A 213 -57.20 -23.86 -12.35
C ALA A 213 -57.99 -24.79 -13.29
N LYS A 214 -57.55 -26.05 -13.43
CA LYS A 214 -58.10 -27.04 -14.38
C LYS A 214 -58.43 -28.37 -13.69
N PHE A 215 -59.59 -28.93 -14.00
CA PHE A 215 -60.02 -30.23 -13.50
C PHE A 215 -60.90 -30.93 -14.53
N LEU A 216 -60.39 -31.98 -15.15
CA LEU A 216 -61.05 -32.76 -16.21
C LEU A 216 -61.69 -31.86 -17.29
N GLN A 217 -63.01 -31.92 -17.46
CA GLN A 217 -63.80 -31.14 -18.42
C GLN A 217 -64.61 -30.01 -17.73
N VAL A 218 -64.31 -29.71 -16.46
CA VAL A 218 -64.94 -28.59 -15.74
C VAL A 218 -64.37 -27.27 -16.29
N PRO A 219 -65.21 -26.23 -16.52
CA PRO A 219 -64.72 -24.94 -17.00
C PRO A 219 -63.57 -24.38 -16.15
N GLU A 220 -62.49 -23.96 -16.81
CA GLU A 220 -61.30 -23.42 -16.13
C GLU A 220 -61.65 -22.16 -15.31
N VAL A 221 -61.14 -22.07 -14.09
CA VAL A 221 -61.23 -20.84 -13.28
C VAL A 221 -59.94 -20.04 -13.46
N VAL A 222 -60.07 -18.81 -13.96
CA VAL A 222 -58.94 -17.89 -14.17
C VAL A 222 -59.00 -16.77 -13.13
N LYS A 223 -58.00 -16.69 -12.25
CA LYS A 223 -57.81 -15.58 -11.29
C LYS A 223 -56.58 -14.79 -11.67
N THR A 224 -56.73 -13.48 -11.83
CA THR A 224 -55.63 -12.53 -12.01
C THR A 224 -55.42 -11.74 -10.73
N ILE A 225 -54.18 -11.69 -10.24
CA ILE A 225 -53.79 -10.92 -9.06
C ILE A 225 -52.77 -9.87 -9.48
N LYS A 226 -53.03 -8.60 -9.20
CA LYS A 226 -52.07 -7.52 -9.42
C LYS A 226 -51.09 -7.45 -8.26
N VAL A 227 -49.81 -7.69 -8.53
CA VAL A 227 -48.75 -7.71 -7.53
C VAL A 227 -47.99 -6.38 -7.58
N VAL A 228 -47.75 -5.76 -6.43
CA VAL A 228 -47.20 -4.41 -6.29
C VAL A 228 -46.13 -4.37 -5.20
N ALA A 229 -44.97 -3.79 -5.49
CA ALA A 229 -43.85 -3.71 -4.55
C ALA A 229 -44.09 -2.72 -3.39
N PHE A 230 -44.95 -1.72 -3.59
CA PHE A 230 -45.26 -0.64 -2.65
C PHE A 230 -46.30 -1.06 -1.61
N SER A 231 -46.45 -0.27 -0.53
CA SER A 231 -47.39 -0.61 0.55
C SER A 231 -48.86 -0.38 0.20
N ASN A 232 -49.12 0.51 -0.77
CA ASN A 232 -50.44 0.85 -1.31
C ASN A 232 -50.28 1.60 -2.65
N GLY A 233 -51.39 1.85 -3.35
CA GLY A 233 -51.47 2.70 -4.55
C GLY A 233 -51.28 1.96 -5.87
N ASP A 234 -51.41 2.69 -6.98
CA ASP A 234 -51.22 2.20 -8.36
C ASP A 234 -50.26 3.08 -9.19
N GLY A 235 -49.64 4.08 -8.55
CA GLY A 235 -48.67 4.99 -9.17
C GLY A 235 -49.30 6.15 -9.95
N THR A 236 -50.62 6.21 -10.06
CA THR A 236 -51.32 7.36 -10.64
C THR A 236 -51.26 8.58 -9.72
N THR A 237 -51.61 9.76 -10.24
CA THR A 237 -51.70 10.99 -9.43
C THR A 237 -52.79 10.95 -8.36
N SER A 238 -53.86 10.16 -8.57
CA SER A 238 -54.95 10.01 -7.60
C SER A 238 -54.67 8.93 -6.54
N LYS A 239 -53.85 7.93 -6.87
CA LYS A 239 -53.44 6.83 -5.97
C LYS A 239 -51.92 6.59 -6.08
N PRO A 240 -51.09 7.55 -5.63
CA PRO A 240 -49.64 7.41 -5.69
C PRO A 240 -49.16 6.20 -4.89
N TYR A 241 -48.05 5.60 -5.33
CA TYR A 241 -47.41 4.52 -4.62
C TYR A 241 -46.91 4.97 -3.25
N GLU A 242 -47.31 4.26 -2.20
CA GLU A 242 -46.89 4.56 -0.84
C GLU A 242 -45.53 3.95 -0.51
N ILE A 243 -44.64 4.79 -0.01
CA ILE A 243 -43.28 4.44 0.43
C ILE A 243 -43.23 4.48 1.96
N SER A 244 -43.10 3.31 2.57
CA SER A 244 -42.99 3.11 4.03
C SER A 244 -41.55 2.98 4.54
N ASP A 245 -40.58 2.69 3.65
CA ASP A 245 -39.21 2.34 4.02
C ASP A 245 -38.21 2.59 2.87
N PHE A 246 -36.92 2.43 3.19
CA PHE A 246 -35.83 2.65 2.24
C PHE A 246 -35.80 1.63 1.09
N ALA A 247 -36.30 0.40 1.30
CA ALA A 247 -36.40 -0.59 0.24
C ALA A 247 -37.37 -0.14 -0.86
N ARG A 248 -38.55 0.38 -0.48
CA ARG A 248 -39.50 1.00 -1.42
C ARG A 248 -38.98 2.32 -2.01
N LEU A 249 -38.23 3.12 -1.26
CA LEU A 249 -37.58 4.32 -1.83
C LEU A 249 -36.58 3.93 -2.92
N ASN A 250 -35.82 2.84 -2.72
CA ASN A 250 -34.87 2.35 -3.71
C ASN A 250 -35.58 1.86 -5.01
N LYS A 251 -36.82 1.35 -4.92
CA LYS A 251 -37.62 0.90 -6.06
C LYS A 251 -38.03 2.03 -7.02
N VAL A 252 -38.01 3.30 -6.59
CA VAL A 252 -38.36 4.47 -7.44
C VAL A 252 -37.51 4.53 -8.73
N ARG A 253 -36.26 4.03 -8.70
CA ARG A 253 -35.38 4.00 -9.88
C ARG A 253 -35.91 3.18 -11.05
N TYR A 254 -36.81 2.23 -10.80
CA TYR A 254 -37.43 1.37 -11.82
C TYR A 254 -38.80 1.89 -12.29
N GLY A 255 -39.27 3.02 -11.73
CA GLY A 255 -40.61 3.56 -11.95
C GLY A 255 -40.65 5.08 -12.14
N LEU A 256 -39.67 5.64 -12.86
CA LEU A 256 -39.39 7.08 -12.93
C LEU A 256 -40.55 8.01 -13.34
N ALA A 257 -41.62 7.46 -13.96
CA ALA A 257 -42.80 8.21 -14.39
C ALA A 257 -44.00 8.12 -13.41
N TYR A 258 -43.94 7.26 -12.39
CA TYR A 258 -45.01 7.09 -11.41
C TYR A 258 -45.00 8.17 -10.32
N ASN A 259 -46.11 8.29 -9.62
CA ASN A 259 -46.28 9.21 -8.50
C ASN A 259 -46.14 8.44 -7.19
N TYR A 260 -45.45 9.06 -6.23
CA TYR A 260 -45.02 8.47 -4.98
C TYR A 260 -45.38 9.39 -3.81
N LYS A 261 -45.73 8.78 -2.67
CA LYS A 261 -46.03 9.48 -1.43
C LYS A 261 -45.39 8.78 -0.25
N LEU A 262 -44.74 9.51 0.66
CA LEU A 262 -44.23 8.91 1.89
C LEU A 262 -45.40 8.65 2.87
N SER A 263 -45.59 7.39 3.25
CA SER A 263 -46.57 6.98 4.26
C SER A 263 -45.97 6.96 5.68
N SER A 264 -44.65 6.77 5.79
CA SER A 264 -43.89 6.77 7.05
C SER A 264 -42.61 7.59 6.94
N ASP A 265 -41.98 7.90 8.09
CA ASP A 265 -40.61 8.42 8.12
C ASP A 265 -39.64 7.30 7.71
N ILE A 266 -38.67 7.62 6.85
CA ILE A 266 -37.70 6.68 6.31
C ILE A 266 -36.37 6.83 7.03
N ALA A 267 -35.91 5.76 7.67
CA ALA A 267 -34.50 5.58 8.00
C ALA A 267 -33.75 5.17 6.72
N GLY A 268 -32.97 6.10 6.18
CA GLY A 268 -32.11 5.90 5.03
C GLY A 268 -30.81 5.16 5.36
N ALA A 269 -30.20 4.61 4.33
CA ALA A 269 -28.89 3.97 4.37
C ALA A 269 -27.97 4.62 3.33
N GLY A 270 -26.89 3.92 2.96
CA GLY A 270 -26.13 4.25 1.75
C GLY A 270 -27.03 4.16 0.52
N PHE A 271 -27.05 5.19 -0.33
CA PHE A 271 -27.84 5.20 -1.56
C PHE A 271 -26.95 5.23 -2.81
N SER A 272 -27.41 4.59 -3.88
CA SER A 272 -26.91 4.83 -5.24
C SER A 272 -27.82 5.88 -5.90
N PRO A 273 -27.29 6.95 -6.52
CA PRO A 273 -28.09 7.93 -7.25
C PRO A 273 -29.12 7.29 -8.18
N ILE A 274 -30.30 7.89 -8.28
CA ILE A 274 -31.35 7.47 -9.21
C ILE A 274 -30.97 7.99 -10.60
N SER A 275 -30.44 7.10 -11.42
CA SER A 275 -30.10 7.32 -12.82
C SER A 275 -31.35 7.46 -13.70
N GLY A 276 -31.22 8.23 -14.79
CA GLY A 276 -32.34 8.54 -15.69
C GLY A 276 -33.04 9.86 -15.32
N VAL A 277 -34.11 10.17 -16.05
CA VAL A 277 -34.93 11.37 -15.86
C VAL A 277 -36.19 10.99 -15.09
N PHE A 278 -36.30 11.43 -13.84
CA PHE A 278 -37.53 11.31 -13.08
C PHE A 278 -38.55 12.33 -13.61
N THR A 279 -39.77 11.89 -13.94
CA THR A 279 -40.83 12.73 -14.52
C THR A 279 -42.12 12.75 -13.70
N GLY A 280 -42.25 11.86 -12.71
CA GLY A 280 -43.38 11.78 -11.79
C GLY A 280 -43.29 12.71 -10.58
N THR A 281 -43.98 12.34 -9.50
CA THR A 281 -44.03 13.10 -8.24
C THR A 281 -43.44 12.30 -7.09
N LEU A 282 -42.60 12.91 -6.25
CA LEU A 282 -42.28 12.42 -4.90
C LEU A 282 -42.82 13.44 -3.88
N ASP A 283 -43.95 13.11 -3.25
CA ASP A 283 -44.52 13.89 -2.16
C ASP A 283 -44.07 13.32 -0.81
N GLY A 284 -43.20 14.07 -0.14
CA GLY A 284 -42.75 13.81 1.21
C GLY A 284 -43.86 13.76 2.23
N ASN A 285 -45.03 14.37 1.97
CA ASN A 285 -46.19 14.33 2.86
C ASN A 285 -45.84 14.73 4.32
N THR A 286 -44.91 15.66 4.48
CA THR A 286 -44.32 16.12 5.77
C THR A 286 -43.53 15.05 6.56
N LYS A 287 -43.14 13.95 5.90
CA LYS A 287 -42.29 12.89 6.45
C LYS A 287 -40.80 13.16 6.24
N LYS A 288 -40.00 12.44 7.03
CA LYS A 288 -38.55 12.56 7.08
C LYS A 288 -37.85 11.48 6.26
N ILE A 289 -36.71 11.82 5.68
CA ILE A 289 -35.70 10.86 5.20
C ILE A 289 -34.42 11.11 6.00
N SER A 290 -34.12 10.22 6.94
CA SER A 290 -33.02 10.38 7.90
C SER A 290 -31.78 9.58 7.49
N GLY A 291 -30.57 10.10 7.64
CA GLY A 291 -29.33 9.31 7.44
C GLY A 291 -29.04 8.91 6.00
N LEU A 292 -29.52 9.68 5.01
CA LEU A 292 -29.22 9.43 3.59
C LEU A 292 -27.72 9.67 3.33
N THR A 293 -26.97 8.63 2.95
CA THR A 293 -25.50 8.73 2.83
C THR A 293 -24.93 8.34 1.46
N PHE A 294 -23.90 9.07 1.03
CA PHE A 294 -23.05 8.74 -0.12
C PHE A 294 -21.62 9.21 0.17
N ASN A 295 -20.62 8.34 0.01
CA ASN A 295 -19.23 8.67 0.32
C ASN A 295 -18.27 8.10 -0.73
N ASN A 296 -18.17 8.79 -1.87
CA ASN A 296 -17.17 8.50 -2.90
C ASN A 296 -16.66 9.79 -3.55
N ALA A 297 -15.56 10.31 -3.02
CA ALA A 297 -14.92 11.56 -3.44
C ALA A 297 -14.34 11.57 -4.87
N THR A 298 -14.50 10.49 -5.65
CA THR A 298 -14.13 10.41 -7.08
C THR A 298 -15.33 10.23 -8.02
N THR A 299 -16.57 10.38 -7.52
CA THR A 299 -17.79 10.32 -8.35
C THR A 299 -18.31 11.72 -8.63
N ASP A 300 -18.45 12.09 -9.91
CA ASP A 300 -19.14 13.31 -10.33
C ASP A 300 -20.65 13.09 -10.43
N ASN A 301 -21.43 14.19 -10.37
CA ASN A 301 -22.89 14.19 -10.59
C ASN A 301 -23.66 13.35 -9.55
N VAL A 302 -23.59 13.75 -8.28
CA VAL A 302 -24.19 13.03 -7.17
C VAL A 302 -25.31 13.85 -6.52
N ALA A 303 -26.52 13.31 -6.56
CA ALA A 303 -27.68 13.68 -5.76
C ALA A 303 -28.66 12.48 -5.71
N LEU A 304 -29.75 12.57 -4.94
CA LEU A 304 -30.78 11.51 -4.91
C LEU A 304 -31.30 11.19 -6.32
N PHE A 305 -31.62 12.22 -7.12
CA PHE A 305 -31.97 12.10 -8.53
C PHE A 305 -30.86 12.70 -9.41
N ASN A 306 -30.50 12.02 -10.50
CA ASN A 306 -29.59 12.62 -11.48
C ASN A 306 -30.28 13.78 -12.23
N GLU A 307 -31.49 13.56 -12.76
CA GLU A 307 -32.25 14.61 -13.44
C GLU A 307 -33.75 14.55 -13.10
N LEU A 308 -34.31 15.74 -12.81
CA LEU A 308 -35.75 15.96 -12.73
C LEU A 308 -36.23 16.57 -14.05
N GLY A 309 -37.13 15.88 -14.74
CA GLY A 309 -37.77 16.35 -15.97
C GLY A 309 -38.75 17.51 -15.74
N THR A 310 -39.29 18.09 -16.82
CA THR A 310 -40.13 19.30 -16.75
C THR A 310 -41.46 19.11 -16.02
N SER A 311 -42.03 17.91 -16.03
CA SER A 311 -43.24 17.54 -15.26
C SER A 311 -42.94 17.13 -13.81
N ALA A 312 -41.66 16.92 -13.47
CA ALA A 312 -41.29 16.31 -12.22
C ALA A 312 -41.54 17.22 -11.02
N THR A 313 -42.00 16.63 -9.91
CA THR A 313 -42.20 17.36 -8.65
C THR A 313 -41.60 16.60 -7.48
N VAL A 314 -40.70 17.22 -6.72
CA VAL A 314 -40.22 16.70 -5.44
C VAL A 314 -40.57 17.72 -4.37
N LYS A 315 -41.42 17.35 -3.41
CA LYS A 315 -41.96 18.33 -2.45
C LYS A 315 -42.21 17.78 -1.04
N ASN A 316 -42.29 18.67 -0.05
CA ASN A 316 -42.70 18.36 1.33
C ASN A 316 -41.85 17.31 2.07
N VAL A 317 -40.55 17.20 1.74
CA VAL A 317 -39.60 16.23 2.35
C VAL A 317 -38.68 16.94 3.34
N GLU A 318 -38.50 16.37 4.53
CA GLU A 318 -37.43 16.76 5.47
C GLU A 318 -36.28 15.75 5.44
N PHE A 319 -35.10 16.16 4.95
CA PHE A 319 -33.88 15.36 5.02
C PHE A 319 -33.14 15.64 6.34
N VAL A 320 -32.97 14.59 7.15
CA VAL A 320 -32.33 14.69 8.47
C VAL A 320 -30.98 13.99 8.45
N ASN A 321 -29.91 14.64 8.90
CA ASN A 321 -28.56 14.05 8.97
C ASN A 321 -28.10 13.42 7.63
N ALA A 322 -28.35 14.08 6.50
CA ALA A 322 -27.84 13.63 5.21
C ALA A 322 -26.31 13.80 5.17
N ALA A 323 -25.56 12.87 4.58
CA ALA A 323 -24.10 12.98 4.47
C ALA A 323 -23.63 12.54 3.08
N ILE A 324 -23.39 13.53 2.20
CA ILE A 324 -22.97 13.32 0.81
C ILE A 324 -21.55 13.88 0.64
N THR A 325 -20.61 13.04 0.24
CA THR A 325 -19.26 13.40 -0.19
C THR A 325 -18.98 12.81 -1.57
N ALA A 326 -18.75 13.69 -2.54
CA ALA A 326 -18.53 13.35 -3.95
C ALA A 326 -17.45 14.25 -4.58
N GLN A 327 -17.24 14.15 -5.89
CA GLN A 327 -16.21 14.91 -6.61
C GLN A 327 -16.74 16.28 -7.09
N ASN A 328 -17.29 16.40 -8.29
CA ASN A 328 -17.93 17.63 -8.80
C ASN A 328 -19.44 17.44 -8.95
N ASN A 329 -20.17 18.55 -9.06
CA ASN A 329 -21.62 18.58 -9.25
C ASN A 329 -22.36 17.75 -8.18
N VAL A 330 -22.34 18.26 -6.94
CA VAL A 330 -22.86 17.55 -5.77
C VAL A 330 -24.04 18.28 -5.15
N ALA A 331 -25.17 17.61 -4.96
CA ALA A 331 -26.33 18.15 -4.25
C ALA A 331 -27.12 17.06 -3.50
N LEU A 332 -28.14 17.47 -2.75
CA LEU A 332 -28.99 16.55 -2.00
C LEU A 332 -30.10 15.93 -2.86
N VAL A 333 -30.86 16.77 -3.58
CA VAL A 333 -32.09 16.34 -4.27
C VAL A 333 -31.83 16.01 -5.74
N ALA A 334 -31.22 16.93 -6.51
CA ALA A 334 -31.06 16.77 -7.95
C ALA A 334 -29.70 17.27 -8.48
N VAL A 335 -29.07 16.56 -9.43
CA VAL A 335 -27.94 17.18 -10.17
C VAL A 335 -28.49 18.24 -11.14
N THR A 336 -29.49 17.88 -11.95
CA THR A 336 -30.18 18.81 -12.83
C THR A 336 -31.67 18.89 -12.50
N ASN A 337 -32.17 20.09 -12.22
CA ASN A 337 -33.60 20.34 -12.00
C ASN A 337 -34.23 21.09 -13.17
N ARG A 338 -35.14 20.45 -13.92
CA ARG A 338 -36.03 21.12 -14.89
C ARG A 338 -37.47 21.24 -14.42
N GLY A 339 -37.82 20.55 -13.32
CA GLY A 339 -39.16 20.48 -12.77
C GLY A 339 -39.35 21.44 -11.60
N THR A 340 -40.09 20.99 -10.58
CA THR A 340 -40.34 21.74 -9.35
C THR A 340 -39.77 21.00 -8.14
N ILE A 341 -38.89 21.66 -7.39
CA ILE A 341 -38.50 21.28 -6.04
C ILE A 341 -39.12 22.30 -5.09
N ASP A 342 -39.96 21.86 -4.14
CA ASP A 342 -40.71 22.78 -3.27
C ASP A 342 -40.79 22.29 -1.81
N ASN A 343 -40.69 23.20 -0.84
CA ASN A 343 -40.85 22.88 0.59
C ASN A 343 -39.95 21.71 1.05
N ILE A 344 -38.64 21.85 0.79
CA ILE A 344 -37.61 20.91 1.22
C ILE A 344 -36.92 21.46 2.47
N LYS A 345 -36.80 20.62 3.50
CA LYS A 345 -35.98 20.92 4.68
C LYS A 345 -34.74 20.02 4.68
N ALA A 346 -33.57 20.53 5.08
CA ALA A 346 -32.35 19.72 5.08
C ALA A 346 -31.39 20.04 6.24
N SER A 347 -30.79 18.99 6.79
CA SER A 347 -29.69 19.05 7.77
C SER A 347 -28.63 17.98 7.49
N GLY A 348 -27.40 18.23 7.93
CA GLY A 348 -26.25 17.34 7.71
C GLY A 348 -25.15 18.01 6.86
N THR A 349 -24.51 17.26 5.96
CA THR A 349 -23.36 17.72 5.17
C THR A 349 -23.46 17.36 3.68
N VAL A 350 -23.14 18.31 2.80
CA VAL A 350 -22.90 18.08 1.36
C VAL A 350 -21.51 18.61 1.00
N LYS A 351 -20.65 17.76 0.43
CA LYS A 351 -19.24 18.05 0.14
C LYS A 351 -18.84 17.63 -1.27
N GLY A 352 -18.15 18.53 -1.97
CA GLY A 352 -17.57 18.29 -3.30
C GLY A 352 -16.40 19.22 -3.60
N LYS A 353 -16.14 19.50 -4.88
CA LYS A 353 -15.10 20.39 -5.40
C LYS A 353 -15.69 21.55 -6.19
N GLN A 354 -16.02 21.32 -7.47
CA GLN A 354 -16.63 22.31 -8.36
C GLN A 354 -18.15 22.11 -8.36
N TYR A 355 -18.91 23.17 -8.09
CA TYR A 355 -20.39 23.18 -8.03
C TYR A 355 -20.96 22.24 -6.96
N VAL A 356 -21.19 22.78 -5.77
CA VAL A 356 -21.76 22.04 -4.63
C VAL A 356 -22.96 22.82 -4.10
N ALA A 357 -24.12 22.19 -3.97
CA ALA A 357 -25.36 22.87 -3.59
C ALA A 357 -26.13 22.10 -2.52
N GLY A 358 -26.88 22.78 -1.67
CA GLY A 358 -27.71 22.11 -0.68
C GLY A 358 -28.95 21.42 -1.26
N VAL A 359 -29.48 21.84 -2.42
CA VAL A 359 -30.69 21.26 -3.03
C VAL A 359 -30.45 20.71 -4.43
N ALA A 360 -30.02 21.54 -5.38
CA ALA A 360 -29.79 21.12 -6.76
C ALA A 360 -28.53 21.75 -7.38
N VAL A 361 -27.78 21.06 -8.23
CA VAL A 361 -26.56 21.66 -8.82
C VAL A 361 -26.92 22.68 -9.89
N ASN A 362 -27.62 22.23 -10.94
CA ASN A 362 -28.03 23.04 -12.09
C ASN A 362 -29.55 23.25 -12.06
N ASN A 363 -30.00 24.48 -11.79
CA ASN A 363 -31.42 24.81 -11.81
C ASN A 363 -31.85 25.44 -13.14
N PHE A 364 -32.80 24.80 -13.83
CA PHE A 364 -33.55 25.32 -14.97
C PHE A 364 -35.04 25.54 -14.63
N GLY A 365 -35.56 24.78 -13.66
CA GLY A 365 -36.94 24.84 -13.20
C GLY A 365 -37.12 25.74 -11.97
N LYS A 366 -37.90 25.24 -10.99
CA LYS A 366 -38.22 25.95 -9.75
C LYS A 366 -37.59 25.28 -8.54
N VAL A 367 -36.99 26.07 -7.65
CA VAL A 367 -36.59 25.68 -6.29
C VAL A 367 -37.18 26.69 -5.32
N THR A 368 -38.26 26.32 -4.64
CA THR A 368 -39.03 27.22 -3.76
C THR A 368 -39.16 26.66 -2.33
N ASN A 369 -39.35 27.55 -1.35
CA ASN A 369 -39.60 27.21 0.05
C ASN A 369 -38.57 26.26 0.70
N GLY A 370 -37.31 26.30 0.26
CA GLY A 370 -36.25 25.45 0.80
C GLY A 370 -35.63 26.01 2.10
N ASP A 371 -35.76 25.29 3.21
CA ASP A 371 -35.04 25.57 4.46
C ASP A 371 -33.88 24.59 4.64
N VAL A 372 -32.73 25.01 4.14
CA VAL A 372 -31.46 24.27 4.23
C VAL A 372 -30.50 24.94 5.21
N THR A 373 -31.00 25.76 6.14
CA THR A 373 -30.16 26.53 7.07
C THR A 373 -29.33 25.64 7.99
N ALA A 374 -29.80 24.42 8.28
CA ALA A 374 -29.10 23.41 9.07
C ALA A 374 -28.16 22.49 8.26
N LEU A 375 -27.98 22.74 6.95
CA LEU A 375 -27.14 21.94 6.06
C LEU A 375 -25.77 22.61 5.87
N ALA A 376 -24.68 21.91 6.18
CA ALA A 376 -23.33 22.35 5.91
C ALA A 376 -22.93 21.99 4.48
N VAL A 377 -22.67 22.99 3.63
CA VAL A 377 -22.32 22.79 2.22
C VAL A 377 -20.88 23.25 2.01
N SER A 378 -20.02 22.40 1.44
CA SER A 378 -18.60 22.69 1.31
C SER A 378 -17.96 22.23 0.00
N GLY A 379 -17.01 23.01 -0.52
CA GLY A 379 -16.24 22.65 -1.71
C GLY A 379 -15.12 23.63 -2.04
N ASP A 380 -14.64 23.57 -3.29
CA ASP A 380 -13.50 24.36 -3.78
C ASP A 380 -13.91 25.61 -4.54
N ASN A 381 -15.04 25.57 -5.28
CA ASN A 381 -15.64 26.73 -5.93
C ASN A 381 -17.14 26.52 -6.25
N TYR A 382 -17.90 27.62 -6.38
CA TYR A 382 -19.35 27.64 -6.60
C TYR A 382 -20.12 26.77 -5.59
N VAL A 383 -20.04 27.12 -4.30
CA VAL A 383 -20.72 26.40 -3.22
C VAL A 383 -21.96 27.19 -2.81
N ALA A 384 -23.13 26.55 -2.74
CA ALA A 384 -24.41 27.26 -2.62
C ALA A 384 -25.40 26.65 -1.63
N THR A 385 -26.32 27.47 -1.10
CA THR A 385 -27.42 26.98 -0.26
C THR A 385 -28.43 26.17 -1.08
N LEU A 386 -28.98 26.73 -2.16
CA LEU A 386 -30.01 26.06 -2.96
C LEU A 386 -29.46 25.53 -4.29
N ALA A 387 -28.87 26.42 -5.11
CA ALA A 387 -28.40 26.10 -6.46
C ALA A 387 -27.01 26.65 -6.76
N ALA A 388 -26.10 25.80 -7.24
CA ALA A 388 -24.73 26.20 -7.59
C ALA A 388 -24.64 26.89 -8.97
N LYS A 389 -25.57 26.56 -9.88
CA LYS A 389 -25.72 27.19 -11.19
C LYS A 389 -27.18 27.54 -11.46
N GLU A 390 -27.40 28.82 -11.70
CA GLU A 390 -28.69 29.40 -12.07
C GLU A 390 -28.73 29.59 -13.60
N ASN A 391 -29.83 29.20 -14.26
CA ASN A 391 -29.99 29.34 -15.71
C ASN A 391 -31.17 30.27 -16.04
N THR A 392 -31.16 30.87 -17.24
CA THR A 392 -32.20 31.77 -17.72
C THR A 392 -33.59 31.13 -17.62
N GLY A 393 -34.53 31.81 -16.97
CA GLY A 393 -35.91 31.32 -16.76
C GLY A 393 -36.12 30.45 -15.51
N SER A 394 -35.05 30.10 -14.78
CA SER A 394 -35.17 29.41 -13.49
C SER A 394 -35.75 30.33 -12.40
N VAL A 395 -36.37 29.73 -11.39
CA VAL A 395 -36.89 30.44 -10.21
C VAL A 395 -36.27 29.88 -8.95
N GLN A 396 -35.56 30.72 -8.19
CA GLN A 396 -35.18 30.48 -6.80
C GLN A 396 -35.31 31.75 -5.96
N THR A 397 -35.49 31.60 -4.65
CA THR A 397 -35.49 32.70 -3.67
C THR A 397 -34.51 32.37 -2.55
N ASN A 398 -33.84 33.40 -1.99
CA ASN A 398 -32.88 33.26 -0.89
C ASN A 398 -31.69 32.30 -1.15
N ASN A 399 -31.31 32.09 -2.42
CA ASN A 399 -30.09 31.36 -2.75
C ASN A 399 -28.86 32.22 -2.42
N THR A 400 -27.85 31.58 -1.84
CA THR A 400 -26.54 32.16 -1.56
C THR A 400 -25.52 31.33 -2.32
N ILE A 401 -24.69 31.96 -3.16
CA ILE A 401 -23.60 31.30 -3.89
C ILE A 401 -22.27 31.91 -3.45
N LEU A 402 -21.45 31.11 -2.77
CA LEU A 402 -20.08 31.43 -2.42
C LEU A 402 -19.17 31.06 -3.61
N ASN A 403 -18.52 32.06 -4.22
CA ASN A 403 -17.70 31.91 -5.42
C ASN A 403 -16.36 32.63 -5.26
N ILE A 404 -15.27 31.98 -5.67
CA ILE A 404 -13.91 32.49 -5.62
C ILE A 404 -13.44 32.82 -7.05
N PRO A 405 -13.01 34.07 -7.32
CA PRO A 405 -12.46 34.44 -8.61
C PRO A 405 -11.05 33.86 -8.80
N ASN A 406 -10.63 33.69 -10.06
CA ASN A 406 -9.26 33.25 -10.40
C ASN A 406 -8.15 34.22 -9.91
N THR A 407 -8.52 35.43 -9.47
CA THR A 407 -7.63 36.43 -8.87
C THR A 407 -7.44 36.28 -7.36
N PHE A 408 -8.07 35.28 -6.72
CA PHE A 408 -7.86 35.02 -5.29
C PHE A 408 -6.41 34.57 -5.04
N PRO A 409 -5.65 35.27 -4.17
CA PRO A 409 -4.21 35.04 -4.05
C PRO A 409 -3.89 33.71 -3.37
N ALA A 410 -3.07 32.89 -4.04
CA ALA A 410 -2.46 31.70 -3.44
C ALA A 410 -1.26 32.06 -2.53
N ILE A 411 -0.65 33.23 -2.75
CA ILE A 411 0.53 33.72 -2.03
C ILE A 411 0.31 35.18 -1.61
N VAL A 412 0.77 35.56 -0.43
CA VAL A 412 0.81 36.94 0.08
C VAL A 412 2.25 37.27 0.48
N TYR A 413 2.79 38.39 -0.03
CA TYR A 413 4.14 38.88 0.23
C TYR A 413 4.14 40.11 1.16
N GLY A 414 5.32 40.50 1.63
CA GLY A 414 5.56 41.77 2.34
C GLY A 414 5.14 41.78 3.82
N ILE A 415 4.81 40.64 4.42
CA ILE A 415 4.31 40.53 5.80
C ILE A 415 5.47 40.53 6.81
N ASN A 416 6.27 41.59 6.80
CA ASN A 416 7.38 41.84 7.75
C ASN A 416 6.97 42.78 8.90
N THR A 417 5.82 43.42 8.77
CA THR A 417 5.17 44.32 9.74
C THR A 417 3.66 44.05 9.71
N VAL A 418 2.91 44.66 10.64
CA VAL A 418 1.44 44.48 10.72
C VAL A 418 0.79 44.97 9.43
N THR A 419 0.23 44.05 8.66
CA THR A 419 -0.28 44.31 7.30
C THR A 419 -1.67 43.70 7.13
N THR A 420 -2.59 44.45 6.52
CA THR A 420 -3.96 43.99 6.24
C THR A 420 -4.14 43.70 4.75
N THR A 421 -4.50 42.46 4.42
CA THR A 421 -4.73 42.00 3.03
C THR A 421 -6.23 41.78 2.80
N THR A 422 -6.72 42.19 1.62
CA THR A 422 -8.10 41.92 1.18
C THR A 422 -8.13 40.66 0.32
N PHE A 423 -9.07 39.76 0.57
CA PHE A 423 -9.29 38.54 -0.19
C PHE A 423 -10.67 38.62 -0.85
N SER A 424 -10.73 39.02 -2.12
CA SER A 424 -12.02 39.25 -2.79
C SER A 424 -12.72 37.95 -3.19
N PHE A 425 -13.96 37.75 -2.72
CA PHE A 425 -14.85 36.67 -3.14
C PHE A 425 -16.33 37.11 -3.10
N SER A 426 -17.23 36.35 -3.70
CA SER A 426 -18.68 36.65 -3.70
C SER A 426 -19.43 35.74 -2.73
N PRO A 427 -20.49 36.22 -2.03
CA PRO A 427 -20.93 37.61 -1.96
C PRO A 427 -20.01 38.48 -1.07
N SER A 428 -20.00 39.79 -1.29
CA SER A 428 -19.12 40.75 -0.58
C SER A 428 -19.35 40.84 0.93
N ASP A 429 -20.51 40.37 1.40
CA ASP A 429 -20.92 40.32 2.82
C ASP A 429 -20.71 38.92 3.46
N ALA A 430 -19.99 38.02 2.77
CA ALA A 430 -19.46 36.79 3.33
C ALA A 430 -18.17 37.07 4.15
N ILE A 431 -17.87 36.19 5.11
CA ILE A 431 -16.82 36.39 6.11
C ILE A 431 -15.64 35.43 5.91
N ILE A 432 -14.52 35.75 6.55
CA ILE A 432 -13.34 34.88 6.64
C ILE A 432 -13.23 34.36 8.07
N GLU A 433 -13.00 33.06 8.23
CA GLU A 433 -12.61 32.40 9.47
C GLU A 433 -11.19 31.84 9.29
N VAL A 434 -10.22 32.29 10.09
CA VAL A 434 -8.87 31.72 10.07
C VAL A 434 -8.88 30.41 10.87
N LYS A 435 -8.54 29.29 10.22
CA LYS A 435 -8.51 27.95 10.83
C LYS A 435 -7.14 27.58 11.39
N SER A 436 -6.06 28.01 10.77
CA SER A 436 -4.70 27.85 11.27
C SER A 436 -3.76 28.89 10.68
N ALA A 437 -2.72 29.24 11.42
CA ALA A 437 -1.59 30.06 11.02
C ALA A 437 -0.31 29.48 11.65
N PRO A 438 0.90 29.74 11.11
CA PRO A 438 2.14 29.26 11.73
C PRO A 438 2.40 29.98 13.05
N ALA A 439 3.11 29.34 13.99
CA ALA A 439 3.23 29.80 15.38
C ALA A 439 3.83 31.21 15.56
N ASN A 440 4.58 31.70 14.56
CA ASN A 440 5.20 33.03 14.51
C ASN A 440 4.40 34.05 13.66
N LEU A 441 3.14 33.76 13.31
CA LEU A 441 2.24 34.67 12.60
C LEU A 441 0.84 34.63 13.22
N THR A 442 0.37 35.76 13.75
CA THR A 442 -1.06 35.90 14.07
C THR A 442 -1.80 36.39 12.84
N ALA A 443 -2.85 35.66 12.42
CA ALA A 443 -3.72 36.06 11.32
C ALA A 443 -5.14 36.30 11.86
N THR A 444 -5.58 37.55 11.88
CA THR A 444 -6.86 37.97 12.47
C THR A 444 -7.83 38.39 11.36
N PRO A 445 -8.96 37.69 11.15
CA PRO A 445 -9.96 38.12 10.19
C PRO A 445 -10.69 39.38 10.70
N ILE A 446 -10.96 40.32 9.79
CA ILE A 446 -11.70 41.56 10.08
C ILE A 446 -12.79 41.79 9.03
N ALA A 447 -13.68 42.76 9.28
CA ALA A 447 -14.80 43.07 8.40
C ALA A 447 -14.38 43.46 6.97
N GLY A 448 -15.22 43.12 5.99
CA GLY A 448 -14.99 43.42 4.57
C GLY A 448 -13.96 42.53 3.88
N GLN A 449 -14.03 41.21 4.14
CA GLN A 449 -13.18 40.17 3.52
C GLN A 449 -11.67 40.43 3.65
N LYS A 450 -11.23 40.79 4.85
CA LYS A 450 -9.82 41.13 5.13
C LYS A 450 -9.24 40.26 6.24
N VAL A 451 -7.93 40.05 6.18
CA VAL A 451 -7.14 39.45 7.27
C VAL A 451 -6.00 40.42 7.61
N THR A 452 -5.85 40.73 8.88
CA THR A 452 -4.68 41.45 9.40
C THR A 452 -3.66 40.42 9.87
N PHE A 453 -2.49 40.43 9.25
CA PHE A 453 -1.36 39.61 9.62
C PHE A 453 -0.42 40.39 10.54
N THR A 454 -0.13 39.82 11.69
CA THR A 454 0.82 40.33 12.68
C THR A 454 1.97 39.33 12.80
N PRO A 455 3.10 39.55 12.10
CA PRO A 455 4.27 38.69 12.22
C PRO A 455 4.97 38.90 13.56
N ALA A 456 5.45 37.81 14.17
CA ALA A 456 6.40 37.90 15.26
C ALA A 456 7.79 38.26 14.73
N THR A 457 8.69 38.75 15.60
CA THR A 457 10.09 39.02 15.25
C THR A 457 10.75 37.75 14.67
N GLY A 458 11.30 37.85 13.46
CA GLY A 458 11.88 36.70 12.77
C GLY A 458 10.87 35.79 12.05
N PHE A 459 9.62 36.23 11.80
CA PHE A 459 8.76 35.58 10.82
C PHE A 459 9.38 35.62 9.43
N ILE A 460 9.28 34.50 8.69
CA ILE A 460 9.90 34.29 7.39
C ILE A 460 8.84 33.92 6.36
N SER A 461 8.18 32.78 6.57
CA SER A 461 7.02 32.36 5.80
C SER A 461 6.19 31.32 6.56
N GLY A 462 5.00 31.01 6.05
CA GLY A 462 4.23 29.84 6.47
C GLY A 462 2.82 29.81 5.88
N ASP A 463 2.11 28.72 6.16
CA ASP A 463 0.83 28.40 5.53
C ASP A 463 -0.32 28.82 6.44
N VAL A 464 -1.30 29.55 5.89
CA VAL A 464 -2.50 29.99 6.60
C VAL A 464 -3.72 29.35 5.95
N LEU A 465 -4.55 28.65 6.74
CA LEU A 465 -5.79 28.04 6.27
C LEU A 465 -6.96 28.97 6.56
N LEU A 466 -7.65 29.41 5.51
CA LEU A 466 -8.84 30.26 5.56
C LEU A 466 -10.08 29.45 5.21
N ASN A 467 -11.14 29.60 6.00
CA ASN A 467 -12.50 29.23 5.63
C ASN A 467 -13.26 30.49 5.22
N LEU A 468 -13.62 30.60 3.95
CA LEU A 468 -14.53 31.63 3.44
C LEU A 468 -15.97 31.14 3.67
N LYS A 469 -16.84 31.96 4.26
CA LYS A 469 -18.14 31.48 4.77
C LYS A 469 -19.29 32.45 4.57
N LYS A 470 -20.45 31.90 4.23
CA LYS A 470 -21.75 32.60 4.32
C LYS A 470 -22.78 31.65 4.95
N GLY A 471 -23.10 31.88 6.22
CA GLY A 471 -23.83 30.89 7.02
C GLY A 471 -23.08 29.56 7.07
N ASN A 472 -23.76 28.47 6.69
CA ASN A 472 -23.21 27.11 6.64
C ASN A 472 -22.63 26.70 5.27
N VAL A 473 -22.53 27.64 4.32
CA VAL A 473 -21.78 27.48 3.06
C VAL A 473 -20.31 27.85 3.29
N VAL A 474 -19.38 26.96 2.93
CA VAL A 474 -17.94 27.10 3.24
C VAL A 474 -17.05 26.72 2.05
N ILE A 475 -16.03 27.53 1.76
CA ILE A 475 -14.87 27.10 0.95
C ILE A 475 -13.60 27.24 1.80
N ALA A 476 -12.77 26.19 1.83
CA ALA A 476 -11.46 26.23 2.47
C ALA A 476 -10.35 26.56 1.45
N LYS A 477 -9.41 27.44 1.81
CA LYS A 477 -8.21 27.75 1.02
C LYS A 477 -6.99 27.90 1.91
N THR A 478 -5.93 27.18 1.58
CA THR A 478 -4.59 27.44 2.13
C THR A 478 -3.90 28.50 1.28
N ILE A 479 -3.32 29.50 1.93
CA ILE A 479 -2.46 30.52 1.30
C ILE A 479 -1.06 30.44 1.89
N LYS A 480 -0.04 30.73 1.08
CA LYS A 480 1.34 30.90 1.57
C LYS A 480 1.58 32.36 1.91
N VAL A 481 2.08 32.65 3.10
CA VAL A 481 2.43 34.02 3.53
C VAL A 481 3.94 34.13 3.65
N TYR A 482 4.53 35.23 3.16
CA TYR A 482 5.95 35.55 3.24
C TYR A 482 6.20 36.94 3.85
N ALA A 483 7.28 37.07 4.60
CA ALA A 483 7.79 38.36 5.08
C ALA A 483 8.49 39.17 3.98
N LYS A 484 9.15 38.49 3.02
CA LYS A 484 9.85 39.14 1.89
C LYS A 484 8.91 39.82 0.91
N GLN A 485 9.43 40.83 0.23
CA GLN A 485 8.73 41.48 -0.88
C GLN A 485 8.67 40.56 -2.10
N GLU A 486 7.65 40.77 -2.93
CA GLU A 486 7.53 40.08 -4.22
C GLU A 486 8.79 40.29 -5.08
N GLY A 487 9.27 39.24 -5.74
CA GLY A 487 10.53 39.27 -6.51
C GLY A 487 11.83 39.17 -5.71
N SER A 488 11.80 39.16 -4.37
CA SER A 488 13.01 38.95 -3.55
C SER A 488 13.44 37.46 -3.55
N ALA A 489 14.71 37.18 -3.82
CA ALA A 489 15.24 35.81 -3.79
C ALA A 489 15.34 35.26 -2.36
N PHE A 490 16.01 36.02 -1.47
CA PHE A 490 16.19 35.69 -0.06
C PHE A 490 15.04 36.22 0.79
N ASP A 491 14.83 35.60 1.96
CA ASP A 491 13.75 35.99 2.88
C ASP A 491 14.12 37.11 3.85
N GLY A 492 15.42 37.41 3.95
CA GLY A 492 16.01 38.40 4.84
C GLY A 492 17.53 38.22 4.88
N GLY A 493 18.19 39.03 5.72
CA GLY A 493 19.65 39.05 5.84
C GLY A 493 20.34 40.03 4.88
N ASP A 494 21.61 40.29 5.14
CA ASP A 494 22.52 41.11 4.32
C ASP A 494 23.75 40.32 3.83
N GLY A 495 23.84 39.03 4.19
CA GLY A 495 24.93 38.14 3.80
C GLY A 495 26.18 38.25 4.68
N THR A 496 26.21 39.11 5.70
CA THR A 496 27.28 39.14 6.70
C THR A 496 27.21 37.93 7.63
N ILE A 497 28.28 37.68 8.39
CA ILE A 497 28.36 36.58 9.36
C ILE A 497 27.29 36.72 10.47
N GLY A 498 26.99 37.95 10.89
CA GLY A 498 25.98 38.23 11.91
C GLY A 498 24.53 38.21 11.41
N ASN A 499 24.33 38.38 10.09
CA ASN A 499 23.01 38.51 9.48
C ASN A 499 22.97 37.81 8.09
N PRO A 500 23.16 36.47 8.05
CA PRO A 500 23.24 35.70 6.81
C PRO A 500 21.94 35.77 6.01
N TYR A 501 22.04 35.64 4.68
CA TYR A 501 20.87 35.54 3.83
C TYR A 501 20.04 34.29 4.13
N LEU A 502 18.74 34.47 4.35
CA LEU A 502 17.83 33.40 4.71
C LEU A 502 17.20 32.77 3.46
N ILE A 503 17.23 31.43 3.38
CA ILE A 503 16.77 30.65 2.22
C ILE A 503 15.64 29.69 2.62
N SER A 504 14.45 29.93 2.07
CA SER A 504 13.28 29.04 2.17
C SER A 504 12.83 28.40 0.84
N SER A 505 13.52 28.66 -0.27
CA SER A 505 13.10 28.21 -1.61
C SER A 505 14.26 27.89 -2.55
N GLU A 506 13.95 27.13 -3.61
CA GLU A 506 14.85 26.82 -4.72
C GLU A 506 15.51 28.08 -5.32
N ASP A 507 14.73 29.13 -5.60
CA ASP A 507 15.26 30.38 -6.17
C ASP A 507 16.23 31.10 -5.21
N GLY A 508 16.03 30.97 -3.89
CA GLY A 508 16.97 31.47 -2.89
C GLY A 508 18.29 30.68 -2.87
N LEU A 509 18.25 29.36 -3.11
CA LEU A 509 19.47 28.55 -3.23
C LEU A 509 20.23 28.87 -4.52
N ILE A 510 19.52 29.04 -5.64
CA ILE A 510 20.09 29.44 -6.94
C ILE A 510 20.77 30.83 -6.83
N ALA A 511 20.18 31.75 -6.07
CA ALA A 511 20.71 33.10 -5.89
C ALA A 511 22.05 33.17 -5.14
N ILE A 512 22.54 32.08 -4.52
CA ILE A 512 23.92 32.00 -3.98
C ILE A 512 24.96 32.30 -5.07
N ALA A 513 24.69 31.95 -6.33
CA ALA A 513 25.57 32.26 -7.46
C ALA A 513 25.87 33.77 -7.64
N GLN A 514 25.03 34.66 -7.08
CA GLN A 514 25.21 36.12 -7.14
C GLN A 514 26.05 36.68 -5.97
N GLY A 515 26.45 35.84 -4.99
CA GLY A 515 27.12 36.28 -3.77
C GLY A 515 27.96 35.18 -3.12
N MET A 516 28.80 34.51 -3.90
CA MET A 516 29.52 33.29 -3.47
C MET A 516 30.50 33.48 -2.30
N ASP A 517 30.77 34.72 -1.88
CA ASP A 517 31.54 35.11 -0.69
C ASP A 517 30.68 35.37 0.56
N LYS A 518 29.35 35.33 0.44
CA LYS A 518 28.40 35.68 1.50
C LYS A 518 28.00 34.49 2.37
N ASN A 519 27.32 34.80 3.47
CA ASN A 519 26.85 33.83 4.44
C ASN A 519 25.36 33.59 4.24
N TYR A 520 24.97 32.32 4.29
CA TYR A 520 23.65 31.81 3.94
C TYR A 520 23.16 30.84 5.01
N LYS A 521 21.86 30.89 5.31
CA LYS A 521 21.21 30.00 6.25
C LYS A 521 19.92 29.44 5.64
N VAL A 522 19.82 28.12 5.55
CA VAL A 522 18.53 27.47 5.24
C VAL A 522 17.64 27.51 6.47
N VAL A 523 16.36 27.83 6.28
CA VAL A 523 15.40 28.10 7.38
C VAL A 523 14.10 27.29 7.29
N THR A 524 13.94 26.48 6.25
CA THR A 524 12.89 25.48 6.11
C THR A 524 13.35 24.41 5.14
N ASP A 525 12.73 23.23 5.20
CA ASP A 525 12.86 22.20 4.17
C ASP A 525 12.20 22.70 2.87
N PHE A 526 12.79 22.39 1.71
CA PHE A 526 12.20 22.65 0.39
C PHE A 526 12.69 21.65 -0.67
N ALA A 527 11.99 21.59 -1.80
CA ALA A 527 12.37 20.76 -2.95
C ALA A 527 12.96 21.63 -4.07
N LEU A 528 13.94 21.09 -4.78
CA LEU A 528 14.40 21.58 -6.08
C LEU A 528 13.53 20.91 -7.17
N THR A 529 13.19 21.68 -8.20
CA THR A 529 12.31 21.27 -9.30
C THR A 529 12.96 21.49 -10.68
N LYS A 530 14.06 22.23 -10.74
CA LYS A 530 14.80 22.60 -11.95
C LYS A 530 16.10 21.78 -12.06
N PRO A 531 16.61 21.50 -13.28
CA PRO A 531 17.95 20.99 -13.46
C PRO A 531 18.98 21.93 -12.82
N TRP A 532 19.89 21.39 -12.01
CA TRP A 532 20.84 22.22 -11.25
C TRP A 532 21.98 22.75 -12.12
N VAL A 533 22.34 24.02 -11.91
CA VAL A 533 23.54 24.66 -12.48
C VAL A 533 24.55 24.86 -11.34
N PRO A 534 25.76 24.26 -11.38
CA PRO A 534 26.74 24.35 -10.31
C PRO A 534 27.15 25.79 -9.95
N ILE A 535 27.19 26.10 -8.65
CA ILE A 535 27.74 27.36 -8.14
C ILE A 535 29.26 27.28 -8.19
N THR A 536 29.94 28.23 -8.84
CA THR A 536 31.33 28.01 -9.29
C THR A 536 32.39 28.01 -8.18
N ASN A 537 32.54 29.11 -7.43
CA ASN A 537 33.63 29.28 -6.45
C ASN A 537 33.08 29.80 -5.12
N PHE A 538 32.67 28.89 -4.23
CA PHE A 538 32.05 29.26 -2.95
C PHE A 538 33.08 29.37 -1.82
N SER A 539 33.29 30.61 -1.35
CA SER A 539 34.18 30.97 -0.24
C SER A 539 33.45 31.38 1.04
N GLY A 540 32.13 31.58 0.97
CA GLY A 540 31.29 31.95 2.09
C GLY A 540 30.90 30.79 3.02
N THR A 541 29.78 30.96 3.73
CA THR A 541 29.21 29.93 4.63
C THR A 541 27.81 29.54 4.19
N LEU A 542 27.52 28.26 4.02
CA LEU A 542 26.16 27.72 3.89
C LEU A 542 25.84 26.86 5.11
N ASP A 543 24.99 27.34 6.00
CA ASP A 543 24.49 26.60 7.17
C ASP A 543 23.07 26.09 6.90
N GLY A 544 22.95 24.79 6.63
CA GLY A 544 21.65 24.14 6.42
C GLY A 544 20.78 24.09 7.67
N SER A 545 21.32 24.35 8.86
CA SER A 545 20.59 24.32 10.15
C SER A 545 19.82 23.03 10.46
N GLY A 546 20.17 21.92 9.81
CA GLY A 546 19.51 20.62 9.88
C GLY A 546 18.43 20.38 8.81
N HIS A 547 18.12 21.37 7.98
CA HIS A 547 17.06 21.29 6.97
C HIS A 547 17.37 20.37 5.80
N LYS A 548 16.29 19.93 5.16
CA LYS A 548 16.29 19.00 4.02
C LYS A 548 16.07 19.74 2.72
N ILE A 549 16.95 19.50 1.76
CA ILE A 549 16.76 19.86 0.36
C ILE A 549 16.59 18.55 -0.42
N THR A 550 15.51 18.44 -1.17
CA THR A 550 15.18 17.23 -1.96
C THR A 550 15.12 17.51 -3.45
N GLY A 551 15.20 16.47 -4.29
CA GLY A 551 15.02 16.61 -5.74
C GLY A 551 16.23 17.17 -6.50
N LEU A 552 17.40 17.29 -5.86
CA LEU A 552 18.63 17.75 -6.49
C LEU A 552 18.99 16.84 -7.68
N THR A 553 18.79 17.35 -8.89
CA THR A 553 19.11 16.66 -10.14
C THR A 553 20.27 17.38 -10.83
N ILE A 554 21.41 16.71 -10.95
CA ILE A 554 22.61 17.25 -11.60
C ILE A 554 22.95 16.40 -12.83
N ASN A 555 22.92 17.00 -14.02
CA ASN A 555 23.40 16.37 -15.25
C ASN A 555 24.72 17.03 -15.67
N SER A 556 25.79 16.61 -14.99
CA SER A 556 27.14 17.16 -15.15
C SER A 556 27.74 16.79 -16.50
N THR A 557 28.21 17.82 -17.20
CA THR A 557 28.85 17.71 -18.52
C THR A 557 30.19 18.42 -18.60
N THR A 558 30.60 19.17 -17.56
CA THR A 558 31.94 19.76 -17.43
C THR A 558 32.66 19.17 -16.21
N ALA A 559 33.98 19.35 -16.13
CA ALA A 559 34.78 18.73 -15.08
C ALA A 559 34.73 19.50 -13.76
N ASN A 560 34.66 18.76 -12.66
CA ASN A 560 34.61 19.25 -11.27
C ASN A 560 33.27 19.93 -10.94
N GLU A 561 32.16 19.26 -11.23
CA GLU A 561 30.81 19.75 -10.90
C GLU A 561 30.21 19.03 -9.67
N GLY A 562 29.15 19.62 -9.15
CA GLY A 562 28.41 19.25 -7.94
C GLY A 562 27.31 20.28 -7.67
N LEU A 563 26.75 20.33 -6.47
CA LEU A 563 25.98 21.50 -6.02
C LEU A 563 26.84 22.78 -6.15
N PHE A 564 28.11 22.65 -5.76
CA PHE A 564 29.19 23.60 -5.99
C PHE A 564 30.28 22.97 -6.89
N ALA A 565 30.94 23.77 -7.74
CA ALA A 565 32.10 23.29 -8.49
C ALA A 565 33.36 23.29 -7.62
N THR A 566 33.65 24.41 -6.93
CA THR A 566 34.74 24.54 -5.96
C THR A 566 34.25 25.16 -4.66
N VAL A 567 34.65 24.57 -3.53
CA VAL A 567 34.40 25.07 -2.17
C VAL A 567 35.73 25.37 -1.49
N THR A 568 35.93 26.63 -1.11
CA THR A 568 37.00 27.09 -0.21
C THR A 568 36.46 27.58 1.13
N GLY A 569 35.15 27.82 1.21
CA GLY A 569 34.43 28.23 2.42
C GLY A 569 33.95 27.06 3.28
N THR A 570 32.81 27.25 3.95
CA THR A 570 32.19 26.25 4.83
C THR A 570 30.79 25.86 4.37
N ILE A 571 30.52 24.56 4.25
CA ILE A 571 29.16 24.03 4.11
C ILE A 571 28.90 23.10 5.29
N LYS A 572 27.79 23.34 6.02
CA LYS A 572 27.49 22.55 7.20
C LYS A 572 26.00 22.34 7.48
N ASN A 573 25.71 21.33 8.30
CA ASN A 573 24.37 21.04 8.86
C ASN A 573 23.27 20.89 7.80
N ILE A 574 23.53 20.20 6.68
CA ILE A 574 22.60 20.15 5.54
C ILE A 574 22.30 18.70 5.11
N GLN A 575 21.03 18.42 4.80
CA GLN A 575 20.59 17.13 4.29
C GLN A 575 20.18 17.25 2.82
N LEU A 576 20.90 16.58 1.92
CA LEU A 576 20.58 16.46 0.50
C LEU A 576 19.97 15.07 0.25
N LEU A 577 18.64 14.98 0.22
CA LEU A 577 17.95 13.69 0.16
C LEU A 577 17.38 13.42 -1.23
N ASN A 578 17.52 12.17 -1.68
CA ASN A 578 17.07 11.69 -2.99
C ASN A 578 17.69 12.49 -4.15
N VAL A 579 19.03 12.63 -4.12
CA VAL A 579 19.80 13.18 -5.23
C VAL A 579 19.74 12.26 -6.45
N ASN A 580 19.77 12.82 -7.65
CA ASN A 580 19.88 12.09 -8.91
C ASN A 580 20.97 12.75 -9.76
N CYS A 581 22.16 12.16 -9.78
CA CYS A 581 23.32 12.75 -10.41
C CYS A 581 23.82 11.89 -11.58
N ASN A 582 23.97 12.49 -12.75
CA ASN A 582 24.60 11.90 -13.93
C ASN A 582 25.83 12.73 -14.28
N ALA A 583 27.02 12.14 -14.40
CA ALA A 583 28.26 12.87 -14.65
C ALA A 583 29.15 12.25 -15.74
N THR A 584 29.52 13.03 -16.75
CA THR A 584 30.43 12.58 -17.83
C THR A 584 31.90 12.86 -17.55
N LEU A 585 32.23 13.63 -16.51
CA LEU A 585 33.58 14.03 -16.11
C LEU A 585 33.76 13.93 -14.57
N ALA A 586 34.86 14.47 -14.04
CA ALA A 586 35.16 14.43 -12.60
C ALA A 586 34.06 15.11 -11.77
N PHE A 587 33.58 14.46 -10.71
CA PHE A 587 32.34 14.86 -10.03
C PHE A 587 32.34 14.59 -8.52
N GLY A 588 31.63 15.43 -7.77
CA GLY A 588 31.18 15.13 -6.41
C GLY A 588 29.87 15.83 -6.07
N THR A 589 28.90 15.10 -5.52
CA THR A 589 27.50 15.57 -5.36
C THR A 589 27.38 16.93 -4.67
N LEU A 590 28.15 17.16 -3.60
CA LEU A 590 28.15 18.46 -2.92
C LEU A 590 29.19 19.41 -3.51
N ALA A 591 30.41 18.93 -3.79
CA ALA A 591 31.47 19.72 -4.38
C ALA A 591 32.27 18.94 -5.42
N GLY A 592 32.51 19.53 -6.59
CA GLY A 592 33.53 19.01 -7.51
C GLY A 592 34.92 19.02 -6.86
N LYS A 593 35.26 20.11 -6.18
CA LYS A 593 36.51 20.33 -5.44
C LYS A 593 36.30 20.93 -4.05
N LEU A 594 37.00 20.41 -3.06
CA LEU A 594 37.15 21.01 -1.72
C LEU A 594 38.62 21.41 -1.51
N VAL A 595 38.89 22.71 -1.42
CA VAL A 595 40.26 23.27 -1.42
C VAL A 595 40.42 24.16 -0.19
N GLY A 596 41.00 23.64 0.89
CA GLY A 596 41.12 24.33 2.18
C GLY A 596 39.80 24.63 2.92
N GLY A 597 38.65 24.39 2.28
CA GLY A 597 37.33 24.55 2.88
C GLY A 597 36.94 23.42 3.84
N THR A 598 35.79 23.59 4.49
CA THR A 598 35.21 22.62 5.42
C THR A 598 33.81 22.17 4.98
N ILE A 599 33.61 20.85 4.91
CA ILE A 599 32.30 20.21 4.81
C ILE A 599 32.05 19.48 6.13
N GLN A 600 30.99 19.85 6.86
CA GLN A 600 30.72 19.35 8.20
C GLN A 600 29.24 19.00 8.46
N ASN A 601 28.96 17.85 9.08
CA ASN A 601 27.61 17.49 9.52
C ASN A 601 26.61 17.47 8.34
N VAL A 602 26.94 16.69 7.31
CA VAL A 602 26.20 16.61 6.03
C VAL A 602 25.66 15.20 5.81
N LYS A 603 24.45 15.11 5.27
CA LYS A 603 23.79 13.85 4.93
C LYS A 603 23.41 13.84 3.45
N ILE A 604 23.82 12.82 2.70
CA ILE A 604 23.45 12.68 1.28
C ILE A 604 22.86 11.30 1.01
N THR A 605 21.70 11.24 0.34
CA THR A 605 21.08 9.97 -0.11
C THR A 605 20.61 10.07 -1.56
N GLY A 606 20.62 8.96 -2.30
CA GLY A 606 20.16 8.89 -3.68
C GLY A 606 21.10 8.15 -4.62
N ASP A 607 21.07 8.49 -5.90
CA ASP A 607 21.74 7.76 -6.98
C ASP A 607 22.76 8.66 -7.70
N VAL A 608 23.95 8.10 -7.99
CA VAL A 608 25.03 8.78 -8.71
C VAL A 608 25.56 7.86 -9.82
N THR A 609 25.31 8.22 -11.07
CA THR A 609 25.83 7.52 -12.25
C THR A 609 26.92 8.35 -12.92
N SER A 610 28.09 7.78 -13.14
CA SER A 610 29.17 8.41 -13.89
C SER A 610 29.57 7.57 -15.10
N THR A 611 29.50 8.19 -16.28
CA THR A 611 29.99 7.65 -17.56
C THR A 611 31.39 8.17 -17.91
N ASN A 612 32.04 8.90 -16.99
CA ASN A 612 33.40 9.40 -17.13
C ASN A 612 34.40 8.24 -17.32
N GLY A 613 35.10 8.20 -18.45
CA GLY A 613 36.22 7.27 -18.69
C GLY A 613 37.58 7.76 -18.17
N GLY A 614 37.62 9.00 -17.67
CA GLY A 614 38.75 9.54 -16.91
C GLY A 614 38.74 9.09 -15.44
N ASP A 615 39.58 9.71 -14.64
CA ASP A 615 39.72 9.42 -13.22
C ASP A 615 39.04 10.52 -12.38
N ILE A 616 38.53 10.15 -11.18
CA ILE A 616 37.85 10.96 -10.14
C ILE A 616 36.30 10.88 -10.15
N LEU A 617 35.74 10.31 -9.08
CA LEU A 617 34.34 10.42 -8.64
C LEU A 617 34.26 10.27 -7.11
N GLY A 618 33.62 11.22 -6.43
CA GLY A 618 33.28 11.10 -5.02
C GLY A 618 31.78 11.17 -4.76
N GLY A 619 31.27 10.41 -3.80
CA GLY A 619 29.86 10.53 -3.37
C GLY A 619 29.52 11.91 -2.80
N VAL A 620 30.50 12.64 -2.27
CA VAL A 620 30.37 13.99 -1.69
C VAL A 620 31.29 14.99 -2.38
N VAL A 621 32.58 14.64 -2.50
CA VAL A 621 33.63 15.51 -3.05
C VAL A 621 34.43 14.78 -4.12
N GLY A 622 34.54 15.34 -5.33
CA GLY A 622 35.39 14.76 -6.38
C GLY A 622 36.85 14.74 -5.95
N GLU A 623 37.44 15.93 -5.81
CA GLU A 623 38.83 16.11 -5.38
C GLU A 623 38.95 16.98 -4.12
N MET A 624 39.78 16.55 -3.18
CA MET A 624 40.08 17.23 -1.93
C MET A 624 41.55 17.64 -1.88
N SER A 625 41.87 18.84 -1.38
CA SER A 625 43.25 19.35 -1.33
C SER A 625 43.45 20.50 -0.33
N ALA A 626 44.70 20.96 -0.19
CA ALA A 626 45.06 22.22 0.49
C ALA A 626 44.56 22.37 1.95
N VAL A 627 44.71 21.33 2.78
CA VAL A 627 44.28 21.32 4.20
C VAL A 627 42.75 21.37 4.36
N ALA A 628 42.01 20.90 3.36
CA ALA A 628 40.56 20.71 3.43
C ALA A 628 40.13 19.75 4.56
N ARG A 629 38.89 19.92 5.02
CA ARG A 629 38.28 19.09 6.07
C ARG A 629 36.91 18.56 5.65
N LEU A 630 36.74 17.25 5.66
CA LEU A 630 35.45 16.58 5.49
C LEU A 630 35.17 15.76 6.74
N THR A 631 34.21 16.18 7.57
CA THR A 631 33.97 15.54 8.87
C THR A 631 32.50 15.45 9.20
N GLN A 632 32.08 14.42 9.94
CA GLN A 632 30.67 14.20 10.24
C GLN A 632 29.83 14.14 8.96
N VAL A 633 30.19 13.28 8.02
CA VAL A 633 29.41 13.09 6.79
C VAL A 633 28.81 11.70 6.74
N TYR A 634 27.53 11.62 6.38
CA TYR A 634 26.81 10.38 6.13
C TYR A 634 26.41 10.30 4.66
N THR A 635 26.77 9.23 3.97
CA THR A 635 26.22 8.90 2.64
C THR A 635 25.47 7.57 2.66
N ASN A 636 24.33 7.53 1.97
CA ASN A 636 23.70 6.29 1.52
C ASN A 636 23.40 6.42 0.03
N LEU A 637 24.37 6.05 -0.80
CA LEU A 637 24.36 6.29 -2.24
C LEU A 637 24.44 4.98 -3.02
N ASN A 638 23.73 4.92 -4.15
CA ASN A 638 23.99 3.92 -5.18
C ASN A 638 24.86 4.56 -6.26
N ILE A 639 26.13 4.18 -6.30
CA ILE A 639 27.12 4.74 -7.21
C ILE A 639 27.38 3.74 -8.34
N LYS A 640 27.20 4.17 -9.58
CA LYS A 640 27.59 3.43 -10.80
C LYS A 640 28.68 4.20 -11.52
N ALA A 641 29.87 3.62 -11.71
CA ALA A 641 31.04 4.39 -12.12
C ALA A 641 31.86 3.73 -13.25
N ALA A 642 32.01 4.43 -14.37
CA ALA A 642 32.91 4.08 -15.47
C ALA A 642 34.36 4.60 -15.29
N CYS A 643 34.65 5.25 -14.15
CA CYS A 643 35.93 5.92 -13.86
C CYS A 643 36.84 5.13 -12.89
N GLY A 644 38.12 5.47 -12.87
CA GLY A 644 39.14 4.70 -12.13
C GLY A 644 39.27 5.04 -10.64
N MET A 645 39.05 6.29 -10.21
CA MET A 645 39.26 6.71 -8.81
C MET A 645 37.92 7.03 -8.16
N VAL A 646 37.38 6.11 -7.35
CA VAL A 646 36.01 6.19 -6.82
C VAL A 646 36.00 6.07 -5.30
N GLY A 647 35.40 7.06 -4.63
CA GLY A 647 35.17 7.03 -3.19
C GLY A 647 33.71 7.29 -2.84
N GLY A 648 33.13 6.53 -1.92
CA GLY A 648 31.78 6.79 -1.38
C GLY A 648 31.65 8.14 -0.65
N LEU A 649 32.77 8.77 -0.24
CA LEU A 649 32.84 10.18 0.17
C LEU A 649 33.71 11.00 -0.79
N VAL A 650 34.98 10.63 -0.97
CA VAL A 650 35.99 11.42 -1.70
C VAL A 650 36.66 10.61 -2.81
N GLY A 651 36.63 11.10 -4.05
CA GLY A 651 37.27 10.41 -5.17
C GLY A 651 38.79 10.39 -5.07
N ARG A 652 39.38 11.59 -4.94
CA ARG A 652 40.83 11.79 -4.86
C ARG A 652 41.23 12.80 -3.78
N LEU A 653 42.33 12.52 -3.08
CA LEU A 653 43.00 13.44 -2.17
C LEU A 653 44.38 13.81 -2.71
N THR A 654 44.72 15.11 -2.79
CA THR A 654 46.05 15.58 -3.21
C THR A 654 46.77 16.34 -2.09
N THR A 655 48.02 15.95 -1.81
CA THR A 655 48.79 16.42 -0.63
C THR A 655 50.02 17.25 -1.03
N ALA A 656 49.80 18.35 -1.76
CA ALA A 656 50.87 19.23 -2.26
C ALA A 656 51.28 20.36 -1.28
N SER A 657 50.50 20.61 -0.22
CA SER A 657 50.70 21.70 0.73
C SER A 657 51.31 21.25 2.06
N SER A 658 51.91 22.19 2.80
CA SER A 658 52.33 21.98 4.20
C SER A 658 51.13 22.01 5.15
N GLY A 659 50.52 20.85 5.37
CA GLY A 659 49.40 20.67 6.29
C GLY A 659 48.70 19.32 6.06
N ILE A 660 47.73 18.99 6.91
CA ILE A 660 47.02 17.70 6.89
C ILE A 660 45.58 17.92 6.46
N SER A 661 45.20 17.32 5.32
CA SER A 661 43.80 17.24 4.88
C SER A 661 43.09 16.09 5.58
N GLU A 662 41.92 16.31 6.18
CA GLU A 662 41.27 15.34 7.07
C GLU A 662 39.91 14.84 6.54
N ILE A 663 39.75 13.52 6.47
CA ILE A 663 38.46 12.85 6.33
C ILE A 663 38.15 12.14 7.66
N SER A 664 37.13 12.55 8.41
CA SER A 664 36.91 11.97 9.75
C SER A 664 35.46 11.81 10.21
N ASN A 665 35.25 10.91 11.20
CA ASN A 665 33.96 10.69 11.88
C ASN A 665 32.79 10.58 10.87
N SER A 666 32.97 9.80 9.81
CA SER A 666 32.05 9.78 8.66
C SER A 666 31.67 8.35 8.28
N THR A 667 30.44 8.16 7.81
CA THR A 667 29.89 6.86 7.41
C THR A 667 29.51 6.87 5.93
N ALA A 668 29.90 5.82 5.19
CA ALA A 668 29.36 5.53 3.87
C ALA A 668 28.59 4.20 3.87
N THR A 669 27.38 4.19 3.31
CA THR A 669 26.55 3.00 3.07
C THR A 669 26.03 3.00 1.64
N GLY A 670 25.39 1.90 1.23
CA GLY A 670 24.80 1.76 -0.10
C GLY A 670 25.67 0.88 -1.00
N THR A 671 25.79 1.24 -2.28
CA THR A 671 26.44 0.41 -3.30
C THR A 671 27.44 1.19 -4.14
N ILE A 672 28.51 0.53 -4.58
CA ILE A 672 29.44 1.02 -5.61
C ILE A 672 29.61 -0.09 -6.65
N GLU A 673 29.09 0.10 -7.86
CA GLU A 673 29.26 -0.78 -9.01
C GLU A 673 30.18 -0.13 -10.05
N ILE A 674 31.33 -0.76 -10.32
CA ILE A 674 32.31 -0.26 -11.28
C ILE A 674 32.14 -0.90 -12.66
N SER A 675 32.28 -0.12 -13.73
CA SER A 675 32.30 -0.56 -15.13
C SER A 675 33.56 -0.10 -15.91
N GLY A 676 34.39 0.76 -15.31
CA GLY A 676 35.65 1.26 -15.87
C GLY A 676 36.90 0.43 -15.54
N SER A 677 38.00 0.67 -16.25
CA SER A 677 39.26 -0.08 -16.12
C SER A 677 40.46 0.81 -15.76
N LYS A 678 40.54 1.32 -14.52
CA LYS A 678 41.69 2.10 -13.97
C LYS A 678 41.76 2.15 -12.43
N ASN A 679 41.41 1.05 -11.78
CA ASN A 679 40.62 1.15 -10.56
C ASN A 679 41.41 1.43 -9.27
N ARG A 680 40.82 2.25 -8.38
CA ARG A 680 41.20 2.61 -7.01
C ARG A 680 39.92 3.01 -6.27
N ILE A 681 39.32 2.05 -5.58
CA ILE A 681 37.90 2.07 -5.21
C ILE A 681 37.74 1.89 -3.71
N ALA A 682 36.94 2.73 -3.06
CA ALA A 682 36.54 2.48 -1.67
C ALA A 682 35.24 3.17 -1.23
N GLY A 683 34.75 2.78 -0.05
CA GLY A 683 33.62 3.46 0.59
C GLY A 683 33.94 4.86 1.11
N ILE A 684 35.20 5.18 1.46
CA ILE A 684 35.58 6.51 1.97
C ILE A 684 36.42 7.29 0.94
N LEU A 685 37.65 6.85 0.66
CA LEU A 685 38.58 7.56 -0.24
C LEU A 685 39.11 6.63 -1.35
N GLY A 686 38.87 6.99 -2.61
CA GLY A 686 39.36 6.21 -3.75
C GLY A 686 40.90 6.17 -3.83
N ARG A 687 41.55 7.33 -3.89
CA ARG A 687 43.01 7.42 -4.04
C ARG A 687 43.64 8.64 -3.36
N ALA A 688 44.84 8.48 -2.83
CA ALA A 688 45.70 9.58 -2.39
C ALA A 688 46.93 9.77 -3.30
N GLU A 689 47.27 11.02 -3.59
CA GLU A 689 48.38 11.42 -4.48
C GLU A 689 49.21 12.57 -3.89
N GLY A 690 50.50 12.60 -4.20
CA GLY A 690 51.46 13.59 -3.70
C GLY A 690 52.69 12.98 -3.03
N THR A 691 53.53 13.84 -2.47
CA THR A 691 54.84 13.48 -1.88
C THR A 691 54.90 13.64 -0.36
N ASN A 692 53.92 14.33 0.24
CA ASN A 692 53.94 14.67 1.66
C ASN A 692 53.42 13.49 2.48
N ILE A 693 54.33 12.75 3.12
CA ILE A 693 54.02 11.70 4.09
C ILE A 693 53.21 12.32 5.24
N GLY A 694 52.03 11.75 5.55
CA GLY A 694 51.09 12.30 6.53
C GLY A 694 50.35 13.57 6.07
N GLY A 695 50.41 13.94 4.78
CA GLY A 695 49.71 15.11 4.24
C GLY A 695 48.19 14.93 4.13
N GLY A 696 47.68 13.72 4.36
CA GLY A 696 46.27 13.44 4.56
C GLY A 696 46.05 12.48 5.73
N ILE A 697 44.82 12.35 6.22
CA ILE A 697 44.44 11.34 7.22
C ILE A 697 42.98 10.89 7.02
N ILE A 698 42.71 9.60 7.20
CA ILE A 698 41.35 9.07 7.39
C ILE A 698 41.23 8.60 8.84
N LYS A 699 40.27 9.12 9.60
CA LYS A 699 40.14 8.83 11.03
C LYS A 699 38.70 8.62 11.51
N ASN A 700 38.45 7.59 12.32
CA ASN A 700 37.11 7.32 12.89
C ASN A 700 36.04 7.10 11.80
N CYS A 701 36.38 6.60 10.61
CA CYS A 701 35.42 6.44 9.52
C CYS A 701 34.85 5.01 9.45
N LYS A 702 33.58 4.88 9.09
CA LYS A 702 32.89 3.60 8.89
C LYS A 702 32.46 3.44 7.43
N SER A 703 32.62 2.24 6.87
CA SER A 703 32.03 1.87 5.58
C SER A 703 31.25 0.57 5.68
N SER A 704 29.97 0.64 5.32
CA SER A 704 29.06 -0.49 5.14
C SER A 704 28.66 -0.63 3.66
N VAL A 705 29.53 -0.18 2.75
CA VAL A 705 29.26 -0.16 1.31
C VAL A 705 29.45 -1.56 0.71
N ASN A 706 28.53 -1.95 -0.17
CA ASN A 706 28.71 -3.13 -1.02
C ASN A 706 29.39 -2.72 -2.33
N ILE A 707 30.64 -3.17 -2.51
CA ILE A 707 31.48 -2.84 -3.68
C ILE A 707 31.47 -4.04 -4.65
N SER A 708 31.12 -3.77 -5.91
CA SER A 708 31.04 -4.75 -6.99
C SER A 708 31.61 -4.19 -8.29
N ALA A 709 31.63 -5.01 -9.34
CA ALA A 709 32.00 -4.59 -10.68
C ALA A 709 31.23 -5.41 -11.73
N THR A 710 31.03 -4.82 -12.90
CA THR A 710 30.36 -5.51 -14.01
C THR A 710 31.21 -6.69 -14.51
N THR A 711 30.54 -7.71 -15.06
CA THR A 711 31.19 -8.95 -15.54
C THR A 711 32.32 -8.71 -16.55
N ALA A 712 32.26 -7.64 -17.33
CA ALA A 712 33.27 -7.27 -18.33
C ALA A 712 34.64 -6.88 -17.72
N ILE A 713 34.67 -6.37 -16.48
CA ILE A 713 35.89 -5.85 -15.83
C ILE A 713 36.20 -6.52 -14.48
N ILE A 714 35.36 -7.44 -14.02
CA ILE A 714 35.39 -7.93 -12.63
C ILE A 714 36.76 -8.52 -12.20
N ALA A 715 37.50 -9.08 -13.15
CA ALA A 715 38.84 -9.65 -12.98
C ALA A 715 40.00 -8.64 -13.14
N THR A 716 39.75 -7.39 -13.54
CA THR A 716 40.78 -6.36 -13.79
C THR A 716 40.75 -5.20 -12.80
N VAL A 717 39.79 -5.17 -11.87
CA VAL A 717 39.74 -4.19 -10.77
C VAL A 717 40.88 -4.44 -9.77
N ASN A 718 41.64 -3.41 -9.44
CA ASN A 718 42.68 -3.46 -8.40
C ASN A 718 42.55 -2.30 -7.40
N GLY A 719 43.28 -2.38 -6.28
CA GLY A 719 43.27 -1.34 -5.25
C GLY A 719 41.86 -1.08 -4.69
N VAL A 720 41.18 -2.13 -4.25
CA VAL A 720 39.83 -2.05 -3.68
C VAL A 720 39.91 -2.17 -2.17
N GLY A 721 39.43 -1.15 -1.46
CA GLY A 721 39.35 -1.14 0.00
C GLY A 721 37.94 -0.84 0.49
N GLY A 722 37.56 -1.31 1.68
CA GLY A 722 36.31 -0.83 2.29
C GLY A 722 36.38 0.65 2.68
N ILE A 723 37.56 1.10 3.14
CA ILE A 723 37.85 2.49 3.53
C ILE A 723 38.69 3.21 2.47
N PHE A 724 39.76 2.59 1.96
CA PHE A 724 40.75 3.26 1.11
C PHE A 724 41.21 2.43 -0.10
N GLY A 725 41.16 2.98 -1.30
CA GLY A 725 41.57 2.24 -2.50
C GLY A 725 43.09 2.05 -2.57
N ALA A 726 43.85 3.13 -2.81
CA ALA A 726 45.31 3.09 -2.69
C ALA A 726 46.02 4.43 -2.51
N ASP A 727 47.20 4.34 -1.87
CA ASP A 727 48.26 5.34 -1.92
C ASP A 727 49.07 5.26 -3.21
N GLN A 728 49.31 6.39 -3.87
CA GLN A 728 50.33 6.53 -4.92
C GLN A 728 51.73 6.20 -4.36
N ASN A 729 52.18 6.98 -3.37
CA ASN A 729 53.49 6.84 -2.71
C ASN A 729 53.31 6.38 -1.25
N ALA A 730 54.30 5.69 -0.69
CA ALA A 730 54.19 5.16 0.67
C ALA A 730 54.06 6.30 1.71
N GLY A 731 53.06 6.20 2.58
CA GLY A 731 52.88 7.04 3.77
C GLY A 731 52.06 8.31 3.59
N ILE A 732 51.44 8.58 2.42
CA ILE A 732 50.66 9.81 2.20
C ILE A 732 49.49 9.93 3.20
N VAL A 733 48.72 8.85 3.35
CA VAL A 733 47.52 8.82 4.22
C VAL A 733 47.61 7.72 5.28
N PRO A 734 47.80 8.07 6.56
CA PRO A 734 47.49 7.19 7.67
C PRO A 734 45.97 6.96 7.78
N ILE A 735 45.61 5.73 8.14
CA ILE A 735 44.23 5.28 8.34
C ILE A 735 44.14 4.78 9.77
N ASP A 736 43.43 5.52 10.62
CA ASP A 736 43.33 5.25 12.05
C ASP A 736 41.87 5.07 12.49
N GLN A 737 41.60 4.11 13.38
CA GLN A 737 40.28 3.95 14.02
C GLN A 737 39.12 3.77 13.03
N CYS A 738 39.36 3.12 11.88
CA CYS A 738 38.34 2.91 10.85
C CYS A 738 37.72 1.51 10.89
N MET A 739 36.46 1.40 10.48
CA MET A 739 35.69 0.15 10.47
C MET A 739 35.10 -0.16 9.09
N PHE A 740 35.23 -1.40 8.63
CA PHE A 740 34.48 -1.91 7.48
C PHE A 740 33.60 -3.11 7.86
N ASP A 741 32.32 -3.03 7.50
CA ASP A 741 31.33 -4.11 7.66
C ASP A 741 30.39 -4.26 6.44
N GLY A 742 30.85 -3.80 5.28
CA GLY A 742 30.20 -4.05 3.99
C GLY A 742 30.67 -5.34 3.32
N THR A 743 30.51 -5.42 2.00
CA THR A 743 31.03 -6.52 1.19
C THR A 743 31.86 -6.01 0.01
N ILE A 744 32.89 -6.76 -0.39
CA ILE A 744 33.65 -6.52 -1.62
C ILE A 744 33.57 -7.78 -2.48
N SER A 745 33.03 -7.65 -3.69
CA SER A 745 32.71 -8.77 -4.60
C SER A 745 33.39 -8.65 -5.98
N CYS A 746 34.54 -7.99 -6.05
CA CYS A 746 35.28 -7.76 -7.29
C CYS A 746 36.80 -7.61 -7.05
N GLY A 747 37.56 -7.76 -8.14
CA GLY A 747 38.97 -7.38 -8.18
C GLY A 747 39.97 -8.37 -7.58
N PHE A 748 41.23 -7.98 -7.64
CA PHE A 748 42.38 -8.86 -7.34
C PHE A 748 43.45 -8.25 -6.42
N SER A 749 43.32 -7.01 -5.97
CA SER A 749 44.16 -6.46 -4.89
C SER A 749 43.25 -5.75 -3.91
N VAL A 750 42.87 -6.48 -2.86
CA VAL A 750 41.68 -6.20 -2.06
C VAL A 750 41.97 -6.33 -0.57
N GLY A 751 41.44 -5.39 0.22
CA GLY A 751 41.38 -5.54 1.67
C GLY A 751 40.22 -4.81 2.32
N GLY A 752 39.81 -5.24 3.52
CA GLY A 752 38.61 -4.71 4.17
C GLY A 752 38.78 -3.25 4.57
N ILE A 753 40.00 -2.82 4.93
CA ILE A 753 40.32 -1.41 5.13
C ILE A 753 40.91 -0.82 3.86
N ALA A 754 41.99 -1.41 3.34
CA ALA A 754 42.75 -0.85 2.21
C ALA A 754 43.02 -1.87 1.10
N GLY A 755 42.90 -1.44 -0.16
CA GLY A 755 43.47 -2.20 -1.27
C GLY A 755 45.00 -2.18 -1.20
N VAL A 756 45.58 -0.97 -1.20
CA VAL A 756 47.01 -0.73 -0.98
C VAL A 756 47.22 0.43 -0.01
N GLY A 757 47.37 0.13 1.28
CA GLY A 757 47.54 1.11 2.35
C GLY A 757 48.98 1.22 2.86
N SER A 758 49.31 2.32 3.53
CA SER A 758 50.64 2.53 4.10
C SER A 758 50.70 2.42 5.62
N SER A 759 49.95 3.26 6.35
CA SER A 759 50.04 3.35 7.80
C SER A 759 48.66 3.11 8.41
N ILE A 760 48.32 1.83 8.63
CA ILE A 760 47.01 1.41 9.11
C ILE A 760 47.10 1.09 10.61
N THR A 761 46.31 1.77 11.44
CA THR A 761 46.31 1.57 12.90
C THR A 761 44.90 1.48 13.45
N ASN A 762 44.72 0.66 14.49
CA ASN A 762 43.46 0.59 15.23
C ASN A 762 42.21 0.32 14.35
N CYS A 763 42.33 -0.44 13.26
CA CYS A 763 41.22 -0.66 12.33
C CYS A 763 40.53 -2.01 12.54
N LEU A 764 39.22 -2.05 12.26
CA LEU A 764 38.36 -3.21 12.43
C LEU A 764 37.70 -3.63 11.10
N VAL A 765 37.73 -4.92 10.80
CA VAL A 765 36.89 -5.53 9.77
C VAL A 765 36.00 -6.58 10.41
N GLU A 766 34.70 -6.43 10.22
CA GLU A 766 33.66 -7.27 10.82
C GLU A 766 32.72 -7.78 9.72
N GLY A 767 32.53 -9.10 9.64
CA GLY A 767 31.71 -9.73 8.60
C GLY A 767 30.40 -10.38 9.11
N ALA A 768 29.79 -11.19 8.25
CA ALA A 768 28.56 -11.93 8.50
C ALA A 768 28.77 -13.36 9.06
N GLY A 769 29.99 -13.72 9.45
CA GLY A 769 30.42 -15.02 9.95
C GLY A 769 31.41 -15.75 9.04
N ALA A 770 32.14 -16.71 9.60
CA ALA A 770 33.02 -17.61 8.85
C ALA A 770 32.24 -18.58 7.96
N GLY A 771 32.74 -18.83 6.75
CA GLY A 771 32.19 -19.82 5.81
C GLY A 771 31.01 -19.31 4.98
N GLN A 772 30.59 -18.06 5.19
CA GLN A 772 29.52 -17.43 4.41
C GLN A 772 29.93 -17.27 2.94
N THR A 773 29.19 -17.90 2.03
CA THR A 773 29.55 -17.96 0.60
C THR A 773 28.88 -16.88 -0.25
N THR A 774 27.67 -16.46 0.11
CA THR A 774 26.87 -15.42 -0.57
C THR A 774 27.15 -14.03 -0.01
N THR A 775 27.36 -13.91 1.29
CA THR A 775 27.65 -12.67 2.04
C THR A 775 29.10 -12.62 2.53
N ALA A 776 30.03 -13.18 1.75
CA ALA A 776 31.45 -13.11 2.04
C ALA A 776 31.91 -11.64 2.12
N THR A 777 32.59 -11.28 3.22
CA THR A 777 33.11 -9.93 3.48
C THR A 777 34.01 -9.45 2.35
N ILE A 778 34.90 -10.34 1.88
CA ILE A 778 35.73 -10.11 0.70
C ILE A 778 35.71 -11.35 -0.18
N ARG A 779 35.39 -11.17 -1.46
CA ARG A 779 35.38 -12.21 -2.46
C ARG A 779 35.93 -11.67 -3.77
N ALA A 780 37.11 -12.14 -4.18
CA ALA A 780 37.54 -11.97 -5.56
C ALA A 780 36.61 -12.76 -6.50
N VAL A 781 36.35 -12.23 -7.69
CA VAL A 781 35.45 -12.83 -8.69
C VAL A 781 36.06 -12.68 -10.09
N GLY A 782 35.83 -13.67 -10.96
CA GLY A 782 36.50 -13.80 -12.25
C GLY A 782 37.84 -14.54 -12.15
N THR A 783 38.65 -14.50 -13.19
CA THR A 783 39.94 -15.23 -13.28
C THR A 783 41.11 -14.25 -13.44
N PRO A 784 41.53 -13.57 -12.36
CA PRO A 784 42.63 -12.62 -12.41
C PRO A 784 43.98 -13.33 -12.58
N ALA A 785 44.90 -12.73 -13.33
CA ALA A 785 46.20 -13.31 -13.66
C ALA A 785 47.22 -13.29 -12.50
N THR A 786 46.99 -12.47 -11.48
CA THR A 786 47.71 -12.44 -10.17
C THR A 786 46.77 -11.79 -9.14
N GLY A 787 47.04 -11.91 -7.84
CA GLY A 787 46.30 -11.12 -6.86
C GLY A 787 46.78 -11.17 -5.41
N ASN A 788 46.03 -10.51 -4.52
CA ASN A 788 46.19 -10.51 -3.07
C ASN A 788 44.85 -10.15 -2.38
N ILE A 789 44.51 -10.89 -1.32
CA ILE A 789 43.35 -10.63 -0.46
C ILE A 789 43.81 -10.64 0.99
N GLY A 790 43.80 -9.49 1.67
CA GLY A 790 44.06 -9.42 3.12
C GLY A 790 42.84 -8.90 3.86
N GLY A 791 42.55 -9.45 5.05
CA GLY A 791 41.37 -9.02 5.82
C GLY A 791 41.37 -7.52 6.11
N ILE A 792 42.53 -6.95 6.43
CA ILE A 792 42.74 -5.49 6.57
C ILE A 792 43.26 -4.89 5.27
N ALA A 793 44.32 -5.45 4.67
CA ALA A 793 45.03 -4.86 3.54
C ALA A 793 45.43 -5.88 2.47
N GLY A 794 45.13 -5.61 1.19
CA GLY A 794 45.68 -6.41 0.07
C GLY A 794 47.21 -6.29 0.02
N THR A 795 47.68 -5.05 0.08
CA THR A 795 49.10 -4.69 0.19
C THR A 795 49.30 -3.67 1.31
N ASN A 796 50.27 -3.90 2.19
CA ASN A 796 50.71 -2.94 3.20
C ASN A 796 52.12 -2.38 2.87
N LYS A 797 52.26 -1.05 2.82
CA LYS A 797 53.49 -0.34 2.46
C LYS A 797 54.37 0.13 3.63
N VAL A 798 53.85 0.26 4.87
CA VAL A 798 54.68 0.76 5.99
C VAL A 798 54.39 0.01 7.28
N LYS A 799 53.16 0.10 7.81
CA LYS A 799 52.79 -0.56 9.07
C LYS A 799 51.30 -0.86 9.14
N LEU A 800 50.98 -2.01 9.72
CA LEU A 800 49.63 -2.43 10.11
C LEU A 800 49.71 -2.82 11.59
N GLU A 801 49.10 -2.04 12.47
CA GLU A 801 49.22 -2.25 13.93
C GLU A 801 47.87 -2.17 14.63
N ASN A 802 47.70 -2.98 15.69
CA ASN A 802 46.50 -2.99 16.54
C ASN A 802 45.19 -3.19 15.75
N CYS A 803 45.20 -4.00 14.69
CA CYS A 803 44.03 -4.21 13.84
C CYS A 803 43.34 -5.55 14.15
N VAL A 804 42.04 -5.61 13.88
CA VAL A 804 41.20 -6.79 14.15
C VAL A 804 40.40 -7.18 12.91
N VAL A 805 40.39 -8.47 12.61
CA VAL A 805 39.47 -9.09 11.65
C VAL A 805 38.65 -10.14 12.38
N LYS A 806 37.33 -9.96 12.40
CA LYS A 806 36.41 -10.85 13.12
C LYS A 806 35.18 -11.20 12.31
N ASN A 807 34.65 -12.40 12.53
CA ASN A 807 33.39 -12.86 11.96
C ASN A 807 33.36 -12.75 10.41
N ALA A 808 34.47 -12.98 9.71
CA ALA A 808 34.59 -12.68 8.28
C ALA A 808 34.74 -13.92 7.39
N THR A 809 34.47 -13.76 6.09
CA THR A 809 34.93 -14.69 5.04
C THR A 809 35.73 -13.92 4.01
N LEU A 810 36.96 -14.37 3.77
CA LEU A 810 37.85 -13.88 2.72
C LEU A 810 38.03 -14.99 1.69
N ARG A 811 37.57 -14.80 0.46
CA ARG A 811 37.53 -15.84 -0.58
C ARG A 811 38.26 -15.42 -1.86
N ALA A 812 39.25 -16.20 -2.24
CA ALA A 812 39.87 -16.16 -3.55
C ALA A 812 38.91 -16.65 -4.65
N SER A 813 39.11 -16.17 -5.88
CA SER A 813 38.53 -16.79 -7.07
C SER A 813 39.42 -17.92 -7.60
N ILE A 814 38.86 -18.75 -8.48
CA ILE A 814 39.62 -19.81 -9.15
C ILE A 814 40.57 -19.17 -10.17
N THR A 815 41.87 -19.32 -9.93
CA THR A 815 42.95 -18.89 -10.83
C THR A 815 44.15 -19.83 -10.75
N THR A 816 44.93 -19.86 -11.83
CA THR A 816 46.14 -20.68 -12.01
C THR A 816 47.42 -20.02 -11.49
N ALA A 817 47.36 -18.73 -11.15
CA ALA A 817 48.47 -17.96 -10.59
C ALA A 817 48.31 -17.73 -9.09
N ALA A 818 49.41 -17.44 -8.38
CA ALA A 818 49.37 -17.19 -6.94
C ALA A 818 48.54 -15.95 -6.58
N MET A 819 47.59 -16.13 -5.66
CA MET A 819 46.74 -15.10 -5.07
C MET A 819 46.61 -15.34 -3.56
N PRO A 820 47.62 -14.94 -2.75
CA PRO A 820 47.61 -15.18 -1.32
C PRO A 820 46.40 -14.57 -0.61
N VAL A 821 45.75 -15.39 0.24
CA VAL A 821 44.67 -14.99 1.15
C VAL A 821 45.21 -14.94 2.57
N ALA A 822 45.04 -13.81 3.25
CA ALA A 822 45.63 -13.57 4.57
C ALA A 822 44.64 -12.92 5.54
N GLY A 823 44.70 -13.29 6.81
CA GLY A 823 43.85 -12.69 7.84
C GLY A 823 44.06 -11.19 8.07
N LEU A 824 45.29 -10.67 7.91
CA LEU A 824 45.60 -9.23 8.04
C LEU A 824 46.05 -8.61 6.71
N SER A 825 47.29 -8.87 6.31
CA SER A 825 47.91 -8.31 5.10
C SER A 825 48.42 -9.41 4.18
N SER A 826 48.00 -9.38 2.93
CA SER A 826 48.40 -10.44 1.98
C SER A 826 49.81 -10.22 1.42
N THR A 827 50.20 -8.98 1.13
CA THR A 827 51.56 -8.66 0.65
C THR A 827 52.16 -7.44 1.35
N TYR A 828 53.49 -7.32 1.29
CA TYR A 828 54.23 -6.19 1.86
C TYR A 828 55.13 -5.49 0.82
N GLN A 829 55.20 -4.17 0.88
CA GLN A 829 56.07 -3.31 0.08
C GLN A 829 56.75 -2.28 0.99
N ASN A 830 57.77 -1.57 0.50
CA ASN A 830 58.34 -0.38 1.15
C ASN A 830 58.74 -0.54 2.64
N SER A 831 59.23 -1.72 3.04
CA SER A 831 59.54 -2.08 4.44
C SER A 831 58.31 -2.28 5.34
N GLY A 832 57.20 -2.75 4.74
CA GLY A 832 55.95 -3.07 5.41
C GLY A 832 56.02 -4.28 6.34
N TYR A 833 55.23 -4.23 7.42
CA TYR A 833 55.05 -5.30 8.41
C TYR A 833 53.68 -5.21 9.09
N SER A 834 53.22 -6.32 9.69
CA SER A 834 52.06 -6.31 10.60
C SER A 834 52.48 -6.63 12.03
N ALA A 835 51.95 -5.91 13.01
CA ALA A 835 52.22 -6.16 14.42
C ALA A 835 50.97 -6.06 15.30
N ASN A 836 51.03 -6.69 16.48
CA ASN A 836 50.07 -6.49 17.56
C ASN A 836 48.60 -6.67 17.14
N SER A 837 48.30 -7.56 16.20
CA SER A 837 46.99 -7.63 15.55
C SER A 837 46.34 -9.01 15.67
N PHE A 838 45.02 -9.07 15.51
CA PHE A 838 44.21 -10.23 15.89
C PHE A 838 43.22 -10.66 14.78
N VAL A 839 43.10 -11.97 14.55
CA VAL A 839 42.15 -12.56 13.60
C VAL A 839 41.34 -13.64 14.32
N VAL A 840 40.01 -13.60 14.22
CA VAL A 840 39.12 -14.50 14.97
C VAL A 840 37.84 -14.84 14.19
N SER A 841 37.23 -16.01 14.42
CA SER A 841 35.96 -16.41 13.80
C SER A 841 35.89 -16.15 12.29
N THR A 842 36.97 -16.44 11.56
CA THR A 842 37.15 -16.00 10.16
C THR A 842 37.54 -17.15 9.24
N SER A 843 36.84 -17.28 8.11
CA SER A 843 37.18 -18.24 7.06
C SER A 843 38.09 -17.60 6.02
N LEU A 844 39.21 -18.27 5.74
CA LEU A 844 40.25 -17.84 4.81
C LEU A 844 40.31 -18.87 3.68
N GLU A 845 39.76 -18.54 2.53
CA GLU A 845 39.42 -19.53 1.51
C GLU A 845 40.23 -19.27 0.23
N GLY A 846 41.18 -20.17 -0.04
CA GLY A 846 41.93 -20.19 -1.30
C GLY A 846 41.09 -20.74 -2.46
N SER A 847 41.76 -21.02 -3.58
CA SER A 847 41.18 -21.85 -4.64
C SER A 847 41.55 -23.32 -4.39
N ASN A 848 40.69 -24.25 -4.80
CA ASN A 848 40.95 -25.70 -4.78
C ASN A 848 41.96 -26.16 -5.85
N THR A 849 42.79 -25.25 -6.36
CA THR A 849 43.80 -25.46 -7.39
C THR A 849 45.16 -24.97 -6.90
N VAL A 850 46.19 -25.80 -7.05
CA VAL A 850 47.60 -25.40 -6.82
C VAL A 850 47.96 -24.27 -7.81
N PRO A 851 48.68 -23.20 -7.41
CA PRO A 851 49.35 -22.99 -6.10
C PRO A 851 48.46 -22.38 -4.99
N ASN A 852 47.22 -22.00 -5.30
CA ASN A 852 46.37 -21.22 -4.40
C ASN A 852 45.86 -21.98 -3.18
N ALA A 853 45.68 -23.30 -3.28
CA ALA A 853 45.43 -24.18 -2.13
C ALA A 853 46.47 -23.95 -1.01
N ASN A 854 47.74 -23.80 -1.37
CA ASN A 854 48.85 -23.61 -0.43
C ASN A 854 49.19 -22.14 -0.15
N SER A 855 48.36 -21.19 -0.61
CA SER A 855 48.58 -19.74 -0.47
C SER A 855 47.58 -19.10 0.51
N VAL A 856 47.22 -19.80 1.59
CA VAL A 856 46.21 -19.39 2.56
C VAL A 856 46.83 -19.32 3.96
N PHE A 857 46.86 -18.13 4.57
CA PHE A 857 47.64 -17.86 5.77
C PHE A 857 46.82 -17.15 6.85
N ARG A 858 46.93 -17.57 8.10
CA ARG A 858 46.07 -17.04 9.17
C ARG A 858 46.32 -15.57 9.49
N ILE A 859 47.53 -15.04 9.23
CA ILE A 859 47.92 -13.66 9.52
C ILE A 859 48.45 -12.92 8.28
N SER A 860 49.50 -13.42 7.62
CA SER A 860 50.23 -12.72 6.54
C SER A 860 50.45 -13.59 5.31
N GLY A 861 50.23 -13.04 4.11
CA GLY A 861 50.39 -13.80 2.86
C GLY A 861 51.83 -13.92 2.35
N THR A 862 52.71 -13.00 2.76
CA THR A 862 54.16 -13.05 2.50
C THR A 862 54.94 -12.64 3.74
N ALA A 863 56.25 -12.90 3.77
CA ALA A 863 57.11 -12.36 4.82
C ALA A 863 57.11 -10.82 4.80
N ALA A 864 57.19 -10.21 5.99
CA ALA A 864 57.45 -8.78 6.12
C ALA A 864 58.86 -8.43 5.57
N ASN A 865 59.02 -7.24 5.01
CA ASN A 865 60.28 -6.80 4.39
C ASN A 865 60.90 -5.55 5.03
N GLY A 866 60.48 -5.23 6.26
CA GLY A 866 61.00 -4.09 7.03
C GLY A 866 61.43 -4.42 8.45
N THR A 867 62.06 -3.43 9.09
CA THR A 867 62.66 -3.50 10.44
C THR A 867 61.66 -3.81 11.55
N GLY A 868 60.36 -3.63 11.32
CA GLY A 868 59.32 -3.97 12.29
C GLY A 868 59.15 -5.47 12.51
N ALA A 869 59.42 -6.28 11.47
CA ALA A 869 59.04 -7.69 11.30
C ALA A 869 57.55 -7.98 11.56
N ASN A 870 57.07 -9.15 11.13
CA ASN A 870 55.83 -9.66 11.73
C ASN A 870 56.12 -9.95 13.21
N LYS A 871 55.25 -9.51 14.12
CA LYS A 871 55.43 -9.75 15.57
C LYS A 871 54.11 -9.64 16.33
N LYS A 872 53.95 -10.45 17.37
CA LYS A 872 52.78 -10.40 18.27
C LYS A 872 51.43 -10.42 17.52
N ASN A 873 51.34 -11.17 16.42
CA ASN A 873 50.07 -11.35 15.71
C ASN A 873 49.44 -12.68 16.16
N TYR A 874 48.16 -12.63 16.49
CA TYR A 874 47.47 -13.74 17.13
C TYR A 874 46.18 -14.16 16.43
N VAL A 875 45.88 -15.45 16.56
CA VAL A 875 44.71 -16.10 15.99
C VAL A 875 43.80 -16.58 17.12
N GLY A 876 42.53 -16.22 17.08
CA GLY A 876 41.51 -16.67 18.03
C GLY A 876 40.75 -17.91 17.55
N SER A 877 39.79 -18.36 18.35
CA SER A 877 38.91 -19.49 18.02
C SER A 877 38.12 -19.27 16.72
N GLY A 878 37.81 -20.34 16.00
CA GLY A 878 36.94 -20.29 14.82
C GLY A 878 37.59 -19.72 13.55
N VAL A 879 38.92 -19.52 13.53
CA VAL A 879 39.64 -19.24 12.29
C VAL A 879 39.90 -20.54 11.55
N VAL A 880 39.51 -20.59 10.27
CA VAL A 880 39.62 -21.79 9.42
C VAL A 880 40.26 -21.45 8.07
N THR A 881 41.04 -22.39 7.54
CA THR A 881 41.73 -22.27 6.24
C THR A 881 41.33 -23.42 5.31
N PRO A 882 40.07 -23.49 4.84
CA PRO A 882 39.65 -24.55 3.92
C PRO A 882 40.49 -24.55 2.62
N PHE A 883 40.63 -25.73 2.03
CA PHE A 883 41.45 -26.01 0.84
C PHE A 883 42.97 -25.86 1.02
N ARG A 884 43.46 -25.72 2.26
CA ARG A 884 44.89 -25.71 2.57
C ARG A 884 45.40 -27.12 2.89
N ASP A 885 46.33 -27.63 2.08
CA ASP A 885 46.89 -28.98 2.23
C ASP A 885 48.10 -29.04 3.18
N VAL A 886 48.79 -27.91 3.40
CA VAL A 886 49.96 -27.81 4.29
C VAL A 886 49.51 -27.38 5.70
N PRO A 887 49.95 -28.03 6.80
CA PRO A 887 49.67 -27.56 8.15
C PRO A 887 50.08 -26.10 8.41
N PHE A 888 49.43 -25.43 9.38
CA PHE A 888 49.85 -24.12 9.85
C PHE A 888 51.03 -24.21 10.82
N VAL A 889 51.81 -23.14 10.90
CA VAL A 889 52.96 -23.03 11.81
C VAL A 889 52.66 -22.01 12.90
N GLU A 890 52.73 -22.43 14.16
CA GLU A 890 52.54 -21.58 15.34
C GLU A 890 53.78 -20.71 15.57
N ASP A 891 53.75 -19.47 15.05
CA ASP A 891 54.84 -18.49 15.21
C ASP A 891 54.26 -17.07 15.23
N ALA A 892 54.50 -16.32 16.31
CA ALA A 892 54.07 -14.93 16.47
C ALA A 892 54.73 -13.95 15.47
N ALA A 893 55.83 -14.35 14.84
CA ALA A 893 56.49 -13.66 13.72
C ALA A 893 56.24 -14.33 12.35
N GLY A 894 55.50 -15.45 12.33
CA GLY A 894 55.24 -16.23 11.13
C GLY A 894 54.08 -15.70 10.29
N LEU A 895 53.82 -16.40 9.19
CA LEU A 895 52.68 -16.13 8.29
C LEU A 895 51.34 -16.53 8.90
N ASP A 896 51.37 -17.48 9.84
CA ASP A 896 50.19 -18.04 10.48
C ASP A 896 49.94 -17.54 11.90
N GLY A 897 50.82 -16.73 12.49
CA GLY A 897 50.64 -16.19 13.84
C GLY A 897 50.67 -17.24 14.94
N LEU A 898 50.43 -16.78 16.17
CA LEU A 898 50.31 -17.62 17.37
C LEU A 898 48.84 -17.73 17.81
N THR A 899 48.37 -18.94 18.11
CA THR A 899 47.01 -19.17 18.63
C THR A 899 46.89 -18.61 20.05
N ALA A 900 45.92 -17.73 20.27
CA ALA A 900 45.64 -17.16 21.59
C ALA A 900 44.86 -18.15 22.47
N THR A 901 45.47 -18.58 23.57
CA THR A 901 44.82 -19.46 24.57
C THR A 901 43.92 -18.69 25.56
N VAL A 902 44.04 -17.36 25.60
CA VAL A 902 43.21 -16.45 26.41
C VAL A 902 42.91 -15.21 25.58
N THR A 903 41.63 -14.80 25.52
CA THR A 903 41.16 -13.67 24.71
C THR A 903 40.24 -12.74 25.51
N ASN A 904 40.71 -12.30 26.68
CA ASN A 904 40.01 -11.33 27.53
C ASN A 904 40.57 -9.90 27.34
N GLN A 905 39.96 -8.87 27.94
CA GLN A 905 40.45 -7.49 27.86
C GLN A 905 41.94 -7.38 28.23
N ALA A 906 42.36 -8.00 29.33
CA ALA A 906 43.75 -7.92 29.80
C ALA A 906 44.76 -8.46 28.77
N PHE A 907 44.40 -9.49 28.00
CA PHE A 907 45.22 -9.96 26.87
C PHE A 907 45.36 -8.89 25.77
N PHE A 908 44.26 -8.30 25.30
CA PHE A 908 44.32 -7.26 24.25
C PHE A 908 45.08 -6.02 24.73
N GLU A 909 44.84 -5.59 25.97
CA GLU A 909 45.44 -4.39 26.57
C GLU A 909 46.93 -4.60 26.90
N SER A 910 47.29 -5.68 27.59
CA SER A 910 48.67 -5.90 28.09
C SER A 910 49.59 -6.63 27.10
N THR A 911 49.08 -7.60 26.33
CA THR A 911 49.90 -8.40 25.41
C THR A 911 50.05 -7.72 24.06
N LEU A 912 48.93 -7.21 23.51
CA LEU A 912 48.87 -6.56 22.21
C LEU A 912 48.98 -5.02 22.29
N GLY A 913 48.76 -4.40 23.45
CA GLY A 913 48.88 -2.93 23.57
C GLY A 913 47.70 -2.17 22.95
N PHE A 914 46.50 -2.74 22.99
CA PHE A 914 45.27 -2.05 22.57
C PHE A 914 44.90 -0.96 23.58
N ASP A 915 44.71 0.26 23.09
CA ASP A 915 44.20 1.36 23.90
C ASP A 915 42.67 1.22 24.08
N PHE A 916 42.22 0.92 25.30
CA PHE A 916 40.81 0.77 25.64
C PHE A 916 40.05 2.10 25.82
N SER A 917 40.67 3.25 25.53
CA SER A 917 39.97 4.51 25.23
C SER A 917 39.49 4.57 23.77
N ILE A 918 40.12 3.82 22.87
CA ILE A 918 39.74 3.62 21.47
C ILE A 918 38.84 2.38 21.34
N TRP A 919 39.25 1.28 21.96
CA TRP A 919 38.62 -0.03 21.89
C TRP A 919 37.72 -0.34 23.09
N LYS A 920 36.76 -1.24 22.89
CA LYS A 920 35.96 -1.90 23.95
C LYS A 920 35.81 -3.38 23.61
N ILE A 921 35.52 -4.22 24.59
CA ILE A 921 35.05 -5.59 24.30
C ILE A 921 33.60 -5.51 23.80
N GLY A 922 33.34 -6.16 22.67
CA GLY A 922 32.01 -6.32 22.07
C GLY A 922 31.20 -7.44 22.74
N THR A 923 29.94 -7.57 22.35
CA THR A 923 29.05 -8.65 22.83
C THR A 923 29.48 -10.04 22.41
N ASP A 924 30.34 -10.14 21.39
CA ASP A 924 30.99 -11.37 20.93
C ASP A 924 32.28 -11.71 21.70
N GLY A 925 32.66 -10.90 22.70
CA GLY A 925 33.86 -11.11 23.52
C GLY A 925 35.16 -10.58 22.91
N TYR A 926 35.12 -9.96 21.73
CA TYR A 926 36.30 -9.48 21.00
C TYR A 926 36.34 -7.95 20.87
N PRO A 927 37.51 -7.34 20.55
CA PRO A 927 37.60 -5.89 20.45
C PRO A 927 36.72 -5.33 19.33
N THR A 928 36.04 -4.22 19.64
CA THR A 928 35.35 -3.36 18.69
C THR A 928 35.60 -1.89 19.02
N LEU A 929 35.47 -1.00 18.05
CA LEU A 929 35.75 0.43 18.23
C LEU A 929 34.65 1.11 19.05
N ARG A 930 35.03 2.11 19.86
CA ARG A 930 34.07 2.90 20.65
C ARG A 930 33.35 3.96 19.82
N ASN A 931 34.12 4.73 19.06
CA ASN A 931 33.67 5.94 18.35
C ASN A 931 34.10 5.85 16.88
N VAL A 932 33.23 5.32 16.02
CA VAL A 932 33.53 5.15 14.59
C VAL A 932 32.30 5.44 13.74
N GLY A 933 32.50 6.12 12.60
CA GLY A 933 31.45 6.59 11.72
C GLY A 933 30.90 7.98 12.09
N TYR A 934 29.88 8.39 11.34
CA TYR A 934 29.04 9.56 11.62
C TYR A 934 28.34 9.44 12.97
N ASN A 935 28.46 10.47 13.80
CA ASN A 935 27.73 10.58 15.07
C ASN A 935 26.94 11.91 15.21
N GLY A 936 26.75 12.63 14.10
CA GLY A 936 25.96 13.84 14.04
C GLY A 936 24.46 13.61 14.21
N THR A 937 23.71 14.70 14.27
CA THR A 937 22.35 14.75 14.83
C THR A 937 21.21 14.70 13.79
N TYR A 938 21.47 14.29 12.54
CA TYR A 938 20.54 14.45 11.41
C TYR A 938 20.24 13.16 10.64
#